data_AF-A0A9D7LV00-F1
#
_entry.id   AF-A0A9D7LV00-F1
#
_cell.length_a   1.000
_cell.length_b   1.000
_cell.length_c   1.000
_cell.angle_alpha   90.00
_cell.angle_beta   90.00
_cell.angle_gamma   90.00
#
_symmetry.space_group_name_H-M   'P 1'
#
loop_
_entity.id
_entity.type
_entity.pdbx_description
1 polymer ?
#
loop_
_entity_poly.entity_id
_entity_poly.type
_entity_poly.pdbx_seq_one_letter_code
_entity_poly.pdbx_strand_id
1 'polypeptide(L)'
;MSKVGTTEVIDGIGVLTIDYPPVNALSIHTRMALDEGFRQFAADDAVKAIVLICAGRTFIAGADISELGKNVGGPNLGEVFDLIEGGTKPVVAAIHGTALGGGYEFALTCHYRIAVPSAKVGLPEVNLGLLPGAGGTQRLPRIVGIPAALDLITGGAPVPAPKALELGMIDALAEEGRLREDAIAFAARLIAEGRPLLRVRDRQDKVEPYRGKTEIYSEYLKKNARQWRGFKAPYNIVKAIEAAAELDFDAGMVRERELFMELMESTESAAQRYYFFAEREGAKVPDLPKDTETLPVKAVGVIGAGTMGGGITMNFLNAGIPVTLVEMSQAALDRGVGVIRKNYENSAAKGRMTAQQVEQRMALLTPSLEMESLGQADLIIEAVYEDMGIKKEVFGKLDAIARPGAILASNTSFLDLDEIASATARPESVVGLHFFSPANVMRLLEIVRGAKTSNAVLATALKVARTIAKVPVVSRVGPGFIANRVMSPRSRQAMELVLEGPTPQDIDAAIYGYGFAMGPFAMGDLVGLDVIGRGSNERTLQSDLVKLGRLGQKSGGGFYDYDEQRKASPSPVAAQVIADFAAYKGVASKGSQSAEAIVARLLYPVVNEGAKVLEEGVAIRASDIDVACILGYNWPVYTGGPMFWADTVGLPKVVEGLKAMGIEPAKLLAEKAASGGSFTRG
;
A
#
# COMPACT_ATOMS: atom_id res chain seq x y z
N MET A 1 -0.19 27.61 23.23
CA MET A 1 -0.88 26.65 22.34
C MET A 1 -2.36 26.96 22.41
N SER A 2 -3.09 26.90 21.29
CA SER A 2 -4.55 26.99 21.31
C SER A 2 -5.13 25.89 22.21
N LYS A 3 -6.30 26.14 22.83
CA LYS A 3 -7.01 25.12 23.59
C LYS A 3 -7.47 24.03 22.61
N VAL A 4 -7.14 22.77 22.88
CA VAL A 4 -7.47 21.62 21.99
C VAL A 4 -8.98 21.41 21.87
N GLY A 5 -9.73 21.67 22.94
CA GLY A 5 -11.19 21.62 22.95
C GLY A 5 -11.80 22.96 23.32
N THR A 6 -12.82 23.40 22.59
CA THR A 6 -13.64 24.57 22.92
C THR A 6 -15.10 24.18 23.07
N THR A 7 -15.77 24.74 24.07
CA THR A 7 -17.17 24.46 24.41
C THR A 7 -18.02 25.70 24.24
N GLU A 8 -19.26 25.50 23.80
CA GLU A 8 -20.20 26.57 23.49
C GLU A 8 -21.62 26.03 23.65
N VAL A 9 -22.60 26.87 24.02
CA VAL A 9 -24.01 26.44 24.16
C VAL A 9 -24.88 27.29 23.24
N ILE A 10 -25.64 26.64 22.36
CA ILE A 10 -26.53 27.27 21.38
C ILE A 10 -27.92 26.65 21.55
N ASP A 11 -28.90 27.43 21.99
CA ASP A 11 -30.29 26.99 22.15
C ASP A 11 -30.46 25.67 22.93
N GLY A 12 -29.67 25.51 24.00
CA GLY A 12 -29.65 24.30 24.83
C GLY A 12 -28.87 23.13 24.25
N ILE A 13 -28.15 23.31 23.15
CA ILE A 13 -27.23 22.33 22.55
C ILE A 13 -25.79 22.71 22.92
N GLY A 14 -25.10 21.84 23.63
CA GLY A 14 -23.67 21.99 23.91
C GLY A 14 -22.84 21.55 22.70
N VAL A 15 -22.03 22.43 22.14
CA VAL A 15 -21.13 22.14 21.02
C VAL A 15 -19.70 22.04 21.52
N LEU A 16 -19.12 20.85 21.45
CA LEU A 16 -17.71 20.59 21.74
C LEU A 16 -16.96 20.52 20.42
N THR A 17 -16.03 21.46 20.21
CA THR A 17 -15.16 21.47 19.02
C THR A 17 -13.76 21.03 19.40
N ILE A 18 -13.24 19.98 18.76
CA ILE A 18 -11.86 19.53 18.87
C ILE A 18 -11.02 20.08 17.71
N ASP A 19 -9.89 20.69 18.02
CA ASP A 19 -8.91 21.18 17.03
C ASP A 19 -7.49 20.76 17.44
N TYR A 20 -7.05 19.63 16.88
CA TYR A 20 -5.72 19.05 17.09
C TYR A 20 -5.11 18.60 15.75
N PRO A 21 -4.57 19.52 14.95
CA PRO A 21 -4.03 19.22 13.63
C PRO A 21 -2.84 18.24 13.70
N PRO A 22 -2.59 17.44 12.65
CA PRO A 22 -3.24 17.52 11.34
C PRO A 22 -4.49 16.63 11.17
N VAL A 23 -4.81 15.78 12.16
CA VAL A 23 -5.83 14.73 11.99
C VAL A 23 -6.70 14.45 13.21
N ASN A 24 -6.64 15.30 14.24
CA ASN A 24 -7.42 15.15 15.46
C ASN A 24 -7.26 13.75 16.10
N ALA A 25 -6.03 13.21 16.08
CA ALA A 25 -5.74 11.89 16.64
C ALA A 25 -6.16 11.83 18.12
N LEU A 26 -6.59 10.66 18.60
CA LEU A 26 -6.92 10.38 20.01
C LEU A 26 -5.66 10.31 20.89
N SER A 27 -4.82 11.34 20.81
CA SER A 27 -3.70 11.60 21.71
C SER A 27 -4.20 11.89 23.13
N ILE A 28 -3.29 11.92 24.09
CA ILE A 28 -3.62 12.36 25.46
C ILE A 28 -4.31 13.73 25.48
N HIS A 29 -3.86 14.67 24.65
CA HIS A 29 -4.41 16.03 24.63
C HIS A 29 -5.87 16.05 24.15
N THR A 30 -6.18 15.26 23.12
CA THR A 30 -7.54 15.11 22.63
C THR A 30 -8.42 14.41 23.68
N ARG A 31 -7.91 13.36 24.34
CA ARG A 31 -8.66 12.65 25.40
C ARG A 31 -8.99 13.54 26.59
N MET A 32 -8.05 14.38 27.03
CA MET A 32 -8.29 15.36 28.09
C MET A 32 -9.35 16.38 27.70
N ALA A 33 -9.27 16.92 26.47
CA ALA A 33 -10.25 17.89 25.97
C ALA A 33 -11.66 17.30 25.85
N LEU A 34 -11.77 16.03 25.44
CA LEU A 34 -13.02 15.30 25.40
C LEU A 34 -13.59 15.12 26.82
N ASP A 35 -12.81 14.57 27.75
CA ASP A 35 -13.25 14.37 29.15
C ASP A 35 -13.72 15.67 29.80
N GLU A 36 -12.94 16.75 29.70
CA GLU A 36 -13.29 18.07 30.25
C GLU A 36 -14.60 18.60 29.66
N GLY A 37 -14.71 18.61 28.33
CA GLY A 37 -15.87 19.15 27.63
C GLY A 37 -17.16 18.36 27.89
N PHE A 38 -17.09 17.03 27.89
CA PHE A 38 -18.26 16.19 28.17
C PHE A 38 -18.69 16.31 29.64
N ARG A 39 -17.76 16.35 30.60
CA ARG A 39 -18.12 16.57 32.02
C ARG A 39 -18.76 17.92 32.25
N GLN A 40 -18.22 18.97 31.62
CA GLN A 40 -18.79 20.31 31.69
C GLN A 40 -20.24 20.31 31.20
N PHE A 41 -20.51 19.78 30.01
CA PHE A 41 -21.87 19.73 29.48
C PHE A 41 -22.79 18.76 30.21
N ALA A 42 -22.27 17.67 30.78
CA ALA A 42 -23.05 16.77 31.61
C ALA A 42 -23.57 17.49 32.86
N ALA A 43 -22.74 18.32 33.49
CA ALA A 43 -23.09 19.07 34.71
C ALA A 43 -23.98 20.31 34.46
N ASP A 44 -24.07 20.82 33.23
CA ASP A 44 -24.85 22.01 32.90
C ASP A 44 -26.31 21.68 32.54
N ASP A 45 -27.25 21.96 33.44
CA ASP A 45 -28.69 21.72 33.23
C ASP A 45 -29.29 22.49 32.05
N ALA A 46 -28.67 23.58 31.58
CA ALA A 46 -29.12 24.30 30.39
C ALA A 46 -28.87 23.48 29.11
N VAL A 47 -27.87 22.60 29.12
CA VAL A 47 -27.55 21.70 28.01
C VAL A 47 -28.47 20.49 28.03
N LYS A 48 -29.18 20.27 26.92
CA LYS A 48 -30.14 19.18 26.71
C LYS A 48 -29.62 18.11 25.74
N ALA A 49 -28.70 18.44 24.84
CA ALA A 49 -27.95 17.50 24.02
C ALA A 49 -26.57 18.06 23.69
N ILE A 50 -25.65 17.19 23.25
CA ILE A 50 -24.27 17.53 22.95
C ILE A 50 -23.95 17.19 21.49
N VAL A 51 -23.33 18.10 20.76
CA VAL A 51 -22.73 17.88 19.45
C VAL A 51 -21.21 17.90 19.58
N LEU A 52 -20.55 16.82 19.18
CA LEU A 52 -19.11 16.78 19.02
C LEU A 52 -18.77 17.02 17.55
N ILE A 53 -17.96 18.03 17.29
CA ILE A 53 -17.44 18.38 15.97
C ILE A 53 -15.92 18.59 16.03
N CYS A 54 -15.24 18.49 14.89
CA CYS A 54 -13.82 18.78 14.80
C CYS A 54 -13.54 19.92 13.83
N ALA A 55 -12.45 20.66 14.05
CA ALA A 55 -11.89 21.59 13.08
C ALA A 55 -10.91 20.88 12.12
N GLY A 56 -10.42 21.61 11.12
CA GLY A 56 -9.44 21.11 10.17
C GLY A 56 -10.03 20.16 9.12
N ARG A 57 -9.19 19.27 8.58
CA ARG A 57 -9.52 18.47 7.39
C ARG A 57 -10.34 17.21 7.64
N THR A 58 -10.56 16.83 8.90
CA THR A 58 -11.15 15.55 9.26
C THR A 58 -11.74 15.58 10.67
N PHE A 59 -12.69 14.68 10.96
CA PHE A 59 -13.03 14.28 12.32
C PHE A 59 -11.82 13.59 12.99
N ILE A 60 -12.03 12.80 14.03
CA ILE A 60 -10.98 12.00 14.68
C ILE A 60 -10.53 10.87 13.73
N ALA A 61 -9.29 10.93 13.24
CA ALA A 61 -8.75 9.93 12.29
C ALA A 61 -7.93 8.82 12.97
N GLY A 62 -8.40 8.33 14.12
CA GLY A 62 -7.83 7.18 14.82
C GLY A 62 -7.02 7.52 16.07
N ALA A 63 -6.40 6.49 16.64
CA ALA A 63 -5.46 6.63 17.73
C ALA A 63 -4.18 7.32 17.29
N ASP A 64 -3.48 7.97 18.23
CA ASP A 64 -2.11 8.39 17.97
C ASP A 64 -1.19 7.15 17.96
N ILE A 65 -0.77 6.75 16.76
CA ILE A 65 0.08 5.55 16.57
C ILE A 65 1.43 5.72 17.31
N SER A 66 1.90 6.95 17.52
CA SER A 66 3.14 7.20 18.27
C SER A 66 3.00 6.97 19.77
N GLU A 67 1.77 6.97 20.31
CA GLU A 67 1.45 6.66 21.72
C GLU A 67 1.15 5.16 21.94
N LEU A 68 0.94 4.36 20.89
CA LEU A 68 0.57 2.95 21.04
C LEU A 68 1.63 2.15 21.82
N GLY A 69 1.17 1.42 22.84
CA GLY A 69 2.03 0.63 23.72
C GLY A 69 2.80 1.43 24.77
N LYS A 70 2.58 2.75 24.87
CA LYS A 70 3.21 3.63 25.87
C LYS A 70 2.22 4.00 26.97
N ASN A 71 2.69 4.14 28.20
CA ASN A 71 1.91 4.75 29.27
C ASN A 71 2.09 6.27 29.23
N VAL A 72 1.12 6.98 28.65
CA VAL A 72 1.18 8.44 28.48
C VAL A 72 0.43 9.21 29.57
N GLY A 73 -0.26 8.52 30.50
CA GLY A 73 -1.11 9.16 31.52
C GLY A 73 -2.43 9.73 30.98
N GLY A 74 -3.13 10.52 31.82
CA GLY A 74 -4.42 11.15 31.49
C GLY A 74 -5.63 10.19 31.52
N PRO A 75 -6.84 10.67 31.15
CA PRO A 75 -8.03 9.83 31.07
C PRO A 75 -7.82 8.65 30.12
N ASN A 76 -8.21 7.45 30.57
CA ASN A 76 -8.19 6.28 29.71
C ASN A 76 -9.26 6.43 28.62
N LEU A 77 -8.99 5.92 27.42
CA LEU A 77 -9.96 5.96 26.32
C LEU A 77 -11.28 5.27 26.69
N GLY A 78 -11.23 4.17 27.44
CA GLY A 78 -12.43 3.48 27.95
C GLY A 78 -13.26 4.35 28.90
N GLU A 79 -12.62 5.10 29.80
CA GLU A 79 -13.32 6.00 30.73
C GLU A 79 -14.05 7.13 29.99
N VAL A 80 -13.41 7.67 28.94
CA VAL A 80 -14.04 8.68 28.07
C VAL A 80 -15.24 8.07 27.32
N PHE A 81 -15.12 6.82 26.87
CA PHE A 81 -16.19 6.11 26.18
C PHE A 81 -17.39 5.86 27.11
N ASP A 82 -17.13 5.40 28.33
CA ASP A 82 -18.15 5.15 29.34
C ASP A 82 -18.88 6.44 29.76
N LEU A 83 -18.15 7.55 29.88
CA LEU A 83 -18.74 8.87 30.16
C LEU A 83 -19.78 9.28 29.11
N ILE A 84 -19.52 8.98 27.83
CA ILE A 84 -20.38 9.36 26.71
C ILE A 84 -21.54 8.39 26.57
N GLU A 85 -21.24 7.10 26.51
CA GLU A 85 -22.23 6.03 26.27
C GLU A 85 -23.18 5.86 27.47
N GLY A 86 -22.71 6.15 28.69
CA GLY A 86 -23.51 6.16 29.91
C GLY A 86 -24.17 7.50 30.24
N GLY A 87 -23.96 8.53 29.41
CA GLY A 87 -24.48 9.88 29.64
C GLY A 87 -26.00 9.96 29.58
N THR A 88 -26.59 10.93 30.28
CA THR A 88 -28.05 11.14 30.34
C THR A 88 -28.59 12.08 29.26
N LYS A 89 -27.70 12.64 28.42
CA LYS A 89 -28.04 13.60 27.36
C LYS A 89 -27.68 12.98 26.00
N PRO A 90 -28.48 13.19 24.93
CA PRO A 90 -28.12 12.74 23.58
C PRO A 90 -26.78 13.32 23.16
N VAL A 91 -25.94 12.49 22.55
CA VAL A 91 -24.63 12.89 22.02
C VAL A 91 -24.60 12.58 20.53
N VAL A 92 -24.30 13.59 19.72
CA VAL A 92 -24.22 13.51 18.26
C VAL A 92 -22.78 13.69 17.81
N ALA A 93 -22.20 12.69 17.13
CA ALA A 93 -20.95 12.85 16.41
C ALA A 93 -21.21 13.48 15.04
N ALA A 94 -20.65 14.67 14.79
CA ALA A 94 -20.73 15.39 13.52
C ALA A 94 -19.44 15.16 12.71
N ILE A 95 -19.53 14.38 11.63
CA ILE A 95 -18.39 13.78 10.92
C ILE A 95 -18.15 14.45 9.55
N HIS A 96 -16.98 15.06 9.38
CA HIS A 96 -16.42 15.46 8.08
C HIS A 96 -15.06 14.80 7.83
N GLY A 97 -14.64 14.78 6.56
CA GLY A 97 -13.39 14.13 6.16
C GLY A 97 -13.41 12.64 6.50
N THR A 98 -12.69 12.23 7.56
CA THR A 98 -12.63 10.82 7.96
C THR A 98 -12.84 10.61 9.47
N ALA A 99 -13.63 9.59 9.82
CA ALA A 99 -13.63 9.00 11.15
C ALA A 99 -13.14 7.56 11.03
N LEU A 100 -11.89 7.27 11.40
CA LEU A 100 -11.27 5.97 11.16
C LEU A 100 -10.70 5.37 12.44
N GLY A 101 -10.75 4.05 12.52
CA GLY A 101 -10.24 3.27 13.65
C GLY A 101 -10.81 3.77 14.97
N GLY A 102 -9.94 4.03 15.95
CA GLY A 102 -10.34 4.60 17.25
C GLY A 102 -11.27 5.84 17.17
N GLY A 103 -11.18 6.66 16.13
CA GLY A 103 -12.09 7.79 15.95
C GLY A 103 -13.51 7.39 15.53
N TYR A 104 -13.65 6.30 14.78
CA TYR A 104 -14.96 5.70 14.52
C TYR A 104 -15.44 4.87 15.71
N GLU A 105 -14.55 4.15 16.41
CA GLU A 105 -14.89 3.49 17.68
C GLU A 105 -15.45 4.49 18.70
N PHE A 106 -14.84 5.68 18.79
CA PHE A 106 -15.38 6.80 19.55
C PHE A 106 -16.78 7.18 19.07
N ALA A 107 -16.97 7.39 17.76
CA ALA A 107 -18.28 7.77 17.20
C ALA A 107 -19.37 6.70 17.42
N LEU A 108 -18.99 5.44 17.58
CA LEU A 108 -19.89 4.33 17.94
C LEU A 108 -20.36 4.39 19.40
N THR A 109 -19.66 5.14 20.28
CA THR A 109 -20.10 5.39 21.67
C THR A 109 -21.10 6.55 21.79
N CYS A 110 -21.09 7.47 20.83
CA CYS A 110 -22.12 8.50 20.75
C CYS A 110 -23.50 7.87 20.51
N HIS A 111 -24.54 8.52 21.00
CA HIS A 111 -25.91 8.05 20.78
C HIS A 111 -26.31 8.10 19.30
N TYR A 112 -25.85 9.13 18.57
CA TYR A 112 -26.15 9.35 17.16
C TYR A 112 -24.94 9.86 16.37
N ARG A 113 -24.94 9.67 15.06
CA ARG A 113 -23.91 10.12 14.10
C ARG A 113 -24.56 10.81 12.89
N ILE A 114 -24.04 11.97 12.52
CA ILE A 114 -24.40 12.69 11.29
C ILE A 114 -23.12 12.98 10.50
N ALA A 115 -23.14 12.86 9.17
CA ALA A 115 -21.96 13.08 8.35
C ALA A 115 -22.26 13.86 7.06
N VAL A 116 -21.28 14.59 6.52
CA VAL A 116 -21.38 15.14 5.16
C VAL A 116 -21.19 14.05 4.09
N PRO A 117 -21.72 14.19 2.86
CA PRO A 117 -21.63 13.17 1.83
C PRO A 117 -20.19 12.81 1.43
N SER A 118 -19.26 13.78 1.51
CA SER A 118 -17.84 13.55 1.23
C SER A 118 -17.11 12.72 2.29
N ALA A 119 -17.69 12.54 3.48
CA ALA A 119 -17.03 11.88 4.59
C ALA A 119 -16.89 10.37 4.40
N LYS A 120 -15.94 9.76 5.13
CA LYS A 120 -15.74 8.31 5.18
C LYS A 120 -15.57 7.82 6.61
N VAL A 121 -16.14 6.66 6.92
CA VAL A 121 -16.05 6.00 8.23
C VAL A 121 -15.49 4.58 8.12
N GLY A 122 -14.88 4.03 9.16
CA GLY A 122 -14.45 2.62 9.14
C GLY A 122 -13.37 2.25 10.15
N LEU A 123 -12.96 0.98 10.11
CA LEU A 123 -12.04 0.36 11.06
C LEU A 123 -10.86 -0.30 10.32
N PRO A 124 -9.80 0.48 9.98
CA PRO A 124 -8.71 0.04 9.11
C PRO A 124 -7.54 -0.63 9.84
N GLU A 125 -7.68 -1.00 11.12
CA GLU A 125 -6.62 -1.54 11.99
C GLU A 125 -5.91 -2.78 11.42
N VAL A 126 -6.61 -3.56 10.59
CA VAL A 126 -6.05 -4.72 9.90
C VAL A 126 -4.82 -4.36 9.05
N ASN A 127 -4.78 -3.14 8.50
CA ASN A 127 -3.64 -2.65 7.70
C ASN A 127 -2.39 -2.34 8.54
N LEU A 128 -2.52 -2.34 9.87
CA LEU A 128 -1.42 -2.23 10.83
C LEU A 128 -1.10 -3.59 11.48
N GLY A 129 -1.69 -4.68 10.98
CA GLY A 129 -1.63 -5.98 11.63
C GLY A 129 -2.31 -6.02 12.99
N LEU A 130 -3.31 -5.16 13.21
CA LEU A 130 -4.08 -5.06 14.44
C LEU A 130 -5.57 -5.34 14.21
N LEU A 131 -6.35 -5.26 15.27
CA LEU A 131 -7.80 -5.22 15.25
C LEU A 131 -8.29 -3.97 15.98
N PRO A 132 -9.55 -3.53 15.78
CA PRO A 132 -10.15 -2.44 16.57
C PRO A 132 -10.13 -2.80 18.05
N GLY A 133 -9.51 -1.97 18.88
CA GLY A 133 -9.18 -2.30 20.27
C GLY A 133 -9.90 -1.47 21.33
N ALA A 134 -10.91 -0.69 20.93
CA ALA A 134 -11.74 0.15 21.80
C ALA A 134 -13.25 -0.16 21.62
N GLY A 135 -13.57 -1.40 21.25
CA GLY A 135 -14.92 -1.94 21.14
C GLY A 135 -15.50 -1.88 19.73
N GLY A 136 -14.70 -1.56 18.71
CA GLY A 136 -15.13 -1.58 17.32
C GLY A 136 -15.59 -2.96 16.85
N THR A 137 -14.92 -4.03 17.29
CA THR A 137 -15.34 -5.41 16.95
C THR A 137 -16.58 -5.84 17.70
N GLN A 138 -16.95 -5.14 18.78
CA GLN A 138 -18.14 -5.42 19.58
C GLN A 138 -19.33 -4.56 19.14
N ARG A 139 -19.13 -3.28 18.84
CA ARG A 139 -20.20 -2.34 18.48
C ARG A 139 -20.61 -2.44 17.01
N LEU A 140 -19.66 -2.58 16.07
CA LEU A 140 -20.02 -2.57 14.65
C LEU A 140 -20.91 -3.76 14.24
N PRO A 141 -20.68 -5.02 14.67
CA PRO A 141 -21.59 -6.12 14.34
C PRO A 141 -23.02 -5.92 14.84
N ARG A 142 -23.20 -5.20 15.94
CA ARG A 142 -24.52 -4.83 16.50
C ARG A 142 -25.28 -3.79 15.68
N ILE A 143 -24.61 -3.17 14.70
CA ILE A 143 -25.20 -2.23 13.74
C ILE A 143 -25.46 -2.92 12.41
N VAL A 144 -24.41 -3.51 11.84
CA VAL A 144 -24.42 -3.97 10.43
C VAL A 144 -24.70 -5.48 10.30
N GLY A 145 -24.68 -6.24 11.40
CA GLY A 145 -24.73 -7.70 11.41
C GLY A 145 -23.35 -8.35 11.21
N ILE A 146 -23.25 -9.63 11.60
CA ILE A 146 -21.98 -10.37 11.59
C ILE A 146 -21.33 -10.44 10.19
N PRO A 147 -22.03 -10.80 9.09
CA PRO A 147 -21.39 -10.94 7.78
C PRO A 147 -20.79 -9.63 7.26
N ALA A 148 -21.52 -8.51 7.40
CA ALA A 148 -21.02 -7.21 6.97
C ALA A 148 -19.86 -6.74 7.84
N ALA A 149 -19.89 -7.00 9.15
CA ALA A 149 -18.77 -6.65 10.04
C ALA A 149 -17.51 -7.45 9.69
N LEU A 150 -17.62 -8.74 9.36
CA LEU A 150 -16.49 -9.55 8.89
C LEU A 150 -15.81 -8.88 7.69
N ASP A 151 -16.58 -8.51 6.66
CA ASP A 151 -16.05 -7.87 5.44
C ASP A 151 -15.48 -6.48 5.72
N LEU A 152 -16.16 -5.66 6.53
CA LEU A 152 -15.73 -4.28 6.81
C LEU A 152 -14.44 -4.22 7.63
N ILE A 153 -14.34 -5.02 8.70
CA ILE A 153 -13.20 -4.95 9.62
C ILE A 153 -11.98 -5.71 9.06
N THR A 154 -12.19 -6.89 8.46
CA THR A 154 -11.07 -7.63 7.86
C THR A 154 -10.58 -7.02 6.53
N GLY A 155 -11.44 -6.29 5.83
CA GLY A 155 -11.07 -5.53 4.64
C GLY A 155 -10.42 -4.18 4.95
N GLY A 156 -10.80 -3.54 6.06
CA GLY A 156 -10.21 -2.28 6.52
C GLY A 156 -10.41 -1.09 5.58
N ALA A 157 -11.30 -1.19 4.60
CA ALA A 157 -11.57 -0.13 3.62
C ALA A 157 -12.53 0.91 4.21
N PRO A 158 -12.23 2.23 4.09
CA PRO A 158 -13.17 3.27 4.48
C PRO A 158 -14.48 3.22 3.68
N VAL A 159 -15.60 3.36 4.37
CA VAL A 159 -16.96 3.37 3.82
C VAL A 159 -17.41 4.82 3.59
N PRO A 160 -17.77 5.22 2.36
CA PRO A 160 -18.35 6.54 2.08
C PRO A 160 -19.65 6.77 2.86
N ALA A 161 -19.88 7.99 3.33
CA ALA A 161 -21.03 8.34 4.17
C ALA A 161 -22.41 7.92 3.60
N PRO A 162 -22.70 8.05 2.29
CA PRO A 162 -23.96 7.55 1.73
C PRO A 162 -24.13 6.04 1.92
N LYS A 163 -23.07 5.25 1.72
CA LYS A 163 -23.10 3.81 1.96
C LYS A 163 -23.16 3.48 3.46
N ALA A 164 -22.48 4.27 4.28
CA ALA A 164 -22.53 4.14 5.73
C ALA A 164 -23.96 4.36 6.26
N LEU A 165 -24.72 5.30 5.68
CA LEU A 165 -26.13 5.52 6.03
C LEU A 165 -26.97 4.28 5.69
N GLU A 166 -26.81 3.71 4.50
CA GLU A 166 -27.53 2.49 4.09
C GLU A 166 -27.26 1.30 5.03
N LEU A 167 -26.03 1.20 5.55
CA LEU A 167 -25.61 0.15 6.48
C LEU A 167 -25.99 0.45 7.94
N GLY A 168 -26.48 1.66 8.24
CA GLY A 168 -26.77 2.12 9.61
C GLY A 168 -25.54 2.54 10.42
N MET A 169 -24.37 2.65 9.78
CA MET A 169 -23.12 3.12 10.39
C MET A 169 -23.17 4.62 10.76
N ILE A 170 -24.05 5.37 10.11
CA ILE A 170 -24.44 6.73 10.51
C ILE A 170 -25.96 6.86 10.49
N ASP A 171 -26.50 7.84 11.20
CA ASP A 171 -27.95 8.03 11.39
C ASP A 171 -28.54 9.08 10.43
N ALA A 172 -27.72 10.02 9.93
CA ALA A 172 -28.17 11.06 9.01
C ALA A 172 -27.03 11.59 8.12
N LEU A 173 -27.42 12.18 6.99
CA LEU A 173 -26.54 12.99 6.15
C LEU A 173 -26.85 14.47 6.37
N ALA A 174 -25.80 15.28 6.53
CA ALA A 174 -25.85 16.72 6.44
C ALA A 174 -25.66 17.19 4.98
N GLU A 175 -25.94 18.45 4.71
CA GLU A 175 -25.51 19.11 3.48
C GLU A 175 -24.00 19.40 3.51
N GLU A 176 -23.33 19.26 2.36
CA GLU A 176 -21.90 19.53 2.27
C GLU A 176 -21.61 21.00 2.63
N GLY A 177 -20.64 21.23 3.53
CA GLY A 177 -20.31 22.58 4.01
C GLY A 177 -21.23 23.13 5.12
N ARG A 178 -22.30 22.42 5.52
CA ARG A 178 -23.25 22.84 6.57
C ARG A 178 -23.35 21.88 7.76
N LEU A 179 -22.31 21.06 7.95
CA LEU A 179 -22.28 20.01 8.97
C LEU A 179 -22.64 20.51 10.37
N ARG A 180 -22.15 21.71 10.73
CA ARG A 180 -22.33 22.26 12.07
C ARG A 180 -23.78 22.66 12.32
N GLU A 181 -24.37 23.43 11.40
CA GLU A 181 -25.77 23.84 11.47
C GLU A 181 -26.70 22.63 11.48
N ASP A 182 -26.45 21.68 10.58
CA ASP A 182 -27.29 20.49 10.43
C ASP A 182 -27.15 19.53 11.63
N ALA A 183 -25.97 19.42 12.24
CA ALA A 183 -25.79 18.63 13.45
C ALA A 183 -26.51 19.23 14.67
N ILE A 184 -26.48 20.56 14.82
CA ILE A 184 -27.23 21.26 15.87
C ILE A 184 -28.74 21.07 15.66
N ALA A 185 -29.22 21.28 14.42
CA ALA A 185 -30.62 21.06 14.08
C ALA A 185 -31.06 19.61 14.30
N PHE A 186 -30.19 18.65 13.95
CA PHE A 186 -30.43 17.23 14.21
C PHE A 186 -30.53 16.94 15.71
N ALA A 187 -29.61 17.47 16.53
CA ALA A 187 -29.66 17.33 17.99
C ALA A 187 -30.93 17.94 18.60
N ALA A 188 -31.34 19.13 18.16
CA ALA A 188 -32.58 19.76 18.59
C ALA A 188 -33.81 18.91 18.24
N ARG A 189 -33.83 18.31 17.03
CA ARG A 189 -34.90 17.38 16.62
C ARG A 189 -34.95 16.13 17.51
N LEU A 190 -33.80 15.55 17.87
CA LEU A 190 -33.76 14.39 18.77
C LEU A 190 -34.43 14.68 20.11
N ILE A 191 -34.21 15.88 20.67
CA ILE A 191 -34.85 16.34 21.90
C ILE A 191 -36.36 16.52 21.70
N ALA A 192 -36.76 17.25 20.65
CA ALA A 192 -38.15 17.55 20.37
C ALA A 192 -39.01 16.30 20.13
N GLU A 193 -38.44 15.27 19.49
CA GLU A 193 -39.09 13.99 19.25
C GLU A 193 -39.01 13.02 20.44
N GLY A 194 -38.27 13.37 21.50
CA GLY A 194 -38.06 12.50 22.66
C GLY A 194 -37.39 11.18 22.30
N ARG A 195 -36.46 11.18 21.34
CA ARG A 195 -35.82 9.94 20.88
C ARG A 195 -34.98 9.30 21.99
N PRO A 196 -34.95 7.95 22.07
CA PRO A 196 -34.20 7.26 23.11
C PRO A 196 -32.68 7.46 22.98
N LEU A 197 -31.96 7.29 24.07
CA LEU A 197 -30.49 7.26 24.07
C LEU A 197 -30.03 5.89 23.54
N LEU A 198 -29.80 5.79 22.23
CA LEU A 198 -29.39 4.54 21.59
C LEU A 198 -27.95 4.20 21.96
N ARG A 199 -27.75 3.25 22.86
CA ARG A 199 -26.43 2.68 23.15
C ARG A 199 -26.20 1.47 22.26
N VAL A 200 -25.17 1.51 21.43
CA VAL A 200 -24.88 0.42 20.48
C VAL A 200 -24.60 -0.89 21.22
N ARG A 201 -23.96 -0.82 22.40
CA ARG A 201 -23.68 -1.98 23.25
C ARG A 201 -24.90 -2.81 23.64
N ASP A 202 -26.08 -2.19 23.72
CA ASP A 202 -27.31 -2.85 24.15
C ASP A 202 -28.06 -3.56 23.01
N ARG A 203 -27.67 -3.30 21.75
CA ARG A 203 -28.35 -3.90 20.59
C ARG A 203 -27.98 -5.37 20.44
N GLN A 204 -29.00 -6.22 20.28
CA GLN A 204 -28.84 -7.67 20.12
C GLN A 204 -29.47 -8.20 18.82
N ASP A 205 -30.37 -7.44 18.18
CA ASP A 205 -31.15 -7.86 17.01
C ASP A 205 -30.28 -8.29 15.81
N LYS A 206 -29.06 -7.76 15.70
CA LYS A 206 -28.10 -8.05 14.62
C LYS A 206 -27.08 -9.13 14.94
N VAL A 207 -26.91 -9.52 16.21
CA VAL A 207 -25.90 -10.50 16.64
C VAL A 207 -26.53 -11.79 17.16
N GLU A 208 -27.67 -11.72 17.85
CA GLU A 208 -28.37 -12.89 18.39
C GLU A 208 -28.74 -13.94 17.33
N PRO A 209 -29.13 -13.59 16.08
CA PRO A 209 -29.38 -14.58 15.03
C PRO A 209 -28.16 -15.41 14.62
N TYR A 210 -26.96 -15.05 15.08
CA TYR A 210 -25.69 -15.70 14.78
C TYR A 210 -25.10 -16.48 15.95
N ARG A 211 -25.71 -16.43 17.14
CA ARG A 211 -25.28 -17.21 18.30
C ARG A 211 -25.33 -18.71 18.00
N GLY A 212 -24.26 -19.42 18.33
CA GLY A 212 -24.07 -20.84 18.07
C GLY A 212 -23.76 -21.21 16.61
N LYS A 213 -23.69 -20.24 15.68
CA LYS A 213 -23.47 -20.47 14.25
C LYS A 213 -21.99 -20.41 13.86
N THR A 214 -21.19 -21.28 14.48
CA THR A 214 -19.73 -21.33 14.30
C THR A 214 -19.29 -21.59 12.85
N GLU A 215 -20.14 -22.21 12.04
CA GLU A 215 -19.88 -22.52 10.64
C GLU A 215 -19.57 -21.27 9.81
N ILE A 216 -20.24 -20.15 10.08
CA ILE A 216 -20.09 -18.88 9.35
C ILE A 216 -18.64 -18.39 9.43
N TYR A 217 -18.04 -18.43 10.62
CA TYR A 217 -16.65 -18.02 10.83
C TYR A 217 -15.69 -19.00 10.15
N SER A 218 -15.93 -20.31 10.30
CA SER A 218 -15.07 -21.33 9.70
C SER A 218 -15.07 -21.28 8.16
N GLU A 219 -16.22 -21.00 7.54
CA GLU A 219 -16.37 -20.84 6.10
C GLU A 219 -15.72 -19.52 5.63
N TYR A 220 -15.89 -18.45 6.41
CA TYR A 220 -15.23 -17.17 6.13
C TYR A 220 -13.70 -17.29 6.14
N LEU A 221 -13.15 -18.01 7.12
CA LEU A 221 -11.71 -18.30 7.19
C LEU A 221 -11.25 -19.15 6.00
N LYS A 222 -11.98 -20.21 5.65
CA LYS A 222 -11.65 -21.07 4.49
C LYS A 222 -11.67 -20.30 3.18
N LYS A 223 -12.67 -19.42 2.98
CA LYS A 223 -12.81 -18.57 1.80
C LYS A 223 -11.62 -17.62 1.61
N ASN A 224 -11.08 -17.09 2.71
CA ASN A 224 -10.02 -16.07 2.67
C ASN A 224 -8.59 -16.60 2.94
N ALA A 225 -8.44 -17.89 3.28
CA ALA A 225 -7.16 -18.49 3.70
C ALA A 225 -6.00 -18.23 2.72
N ARG A 226 -6.26 -18.22 1.41
CA ARG A 226 -5.23 -17.94 0.40
C ARG A 226 -4.71 -16.50 0.48
N GLN A 227 -5.60 -15.54 0.71
CA GLN A 227 -5.27 -14.11 0.77
C GLN A 227 -4.58 -13.75 2.08
N TRP A 228 -4.95 -14.40 3.19
CA TRP A 228 -4.42 -14.10 4.52
C TRP A 228 -3.22 -14.94 4.92
N ARG A 229 -2.59 -15.64 3.97
CA ARG A 229 -1.37 -16.41 4.23
C ARG A 229 -0.30 -15.52 4.86
N GLY A 230 0.13 -15.91 6.07
CA GLY A 230 1.16 -15.21 6.86
C GLY A 230 0.66 -13.99 7.66
N PHE A 231 -0.64 -13.70 7.65
CA PHE A 231 -1.23 -12.66 8.49
C PHE A 231 -1.94 -13.28 9.71
N LYS A 232 -1.78 -12.69 10.89
CA LYS A 232 -2.56 -13.02 12.10
C LYS A 232 -3.79 -12.15 12.29
N ALA A 233 -3.71 -10.87 11.94
CA ALA A 233 -4.74 -9.88 12.27
C ALA A 233 -6.15 -10.25 11.76
N PRO A 234 -6.35 -10.65 10.49
CA PRO A 234 -7.68 -11.04 10.01
C PRO A 234 -8.28 -12.21 10.80
N TYR A 235 -7.46 -13.21 11.17
CA TYR A 235 -7.94 -14.34 11.97
C TYR A 235 -8.37 -13.91 13.38
N ASN A 236 -7.62 -13.01 14.02
CA ASN A 236 -7.98 -12.49 15.33
C ASN A 236 -9.18 -11.53 15.27
N ILE A 237 -9.38 -10.79 14.17
CA ILE A 237 -10.61 -10.03 13.92
C ILE A 237 -11.83 -10.95 13.86
N VAL A 238 -11.73 -12.08 13.14
CA VAL A 238 -12.84 -13.05 13.06
C VAL A 238 -13.20 -13.58 14.45
N LYS A 239 -12.21 -13.95 15.28
CA LYS A 239 -12.43 -14.37 16.68
C LYS A 239 -13.08 -13.28 17.53
N ALA A 240 -12.69 -12.01 17.33
CA ALA A 240 -13.24 -10.89 18.08
C ALA A 240 -14.70 -10.59 17.69
N ILE A 241 -15.03 -10.72 16.40
CA ILE A 241 -16.40 -10.59 15.90
C ILE A 241 -17.27 -11.77 16.35
N GLU A 242 -16.72 -12.99 16.36
CA GLU A 242 -17.41 -14.17 16.91
C GLU A 242 -17.80 -13.95 18.37
N ALA A 243 -16.89 -13.40 19.17
CA ALA A 243 -17.17 -13.05 20.56
C ALA A 243 -18.34 -12.06 20.71
N ALA A 244 -18.58 -11.17 19.73
CA ALA A 244 -19.68 -10.23 19.78
C ALA A 244 -21.07 -10.91 19.72
N ALA A 245 -21.17 -12.10 19.12
CA ALA A 245 -22.39 -12.91 19.08
C ALA A 245 -22.46 -13.95 20.20
N GLU A 246 -21.32 -14.54 20.59
CA GLU A 246 -21.30 -15.63 21.57
C GLU A 246 -21.27 -15.15 23.03
N LEU A 247 -20.70 -13.97 23.29
CA LEU A 247 -20.53 -13.44 24.64
C LEU A 247 -21.40 -12.21 24.88
N ASP A 248 -21.66 -11.93 26.16
CA ASP A 248 -22.20 -10.64 26.57
C ASP A 248 -21.19 -9.52 26.27
N PHE A 249 -21.68 -8.29 26.09
CA PHE A 249 -20.87 -7.18 25.58
C PHE A 249 -19.56 -6.97 26.36
N ASP A 250 -19.61 -6.94 27.69
CA ASP A 250 -18.42 -6.70 28.53
C ASP A 250 -17.41 -7.86 28.45
N ALA A 251 -17.87 -9.10 28.35
CA ALA A 251 -17.00 -10.24 28.12
C ALA A 251 -16.39 -10.22 26.70
N GLY A 252 -17.16 -9.77 25.70
CA GLY A 252 -16.67 -9.50 24.35
C GLY A 252 -15.59 -8.41 24.30
N MET A 253 -15.75 -7.34 25.08
CA MET A 253 -14.73 -6.29 25.23
C MET A 253 -13.42 -6.83 25.82
N VAL A 254 -13.49 -7.68 26.86
CA VAL A 254 -12.32 -8.36 27.41
C VAL A 254 -11.65 -9.22 26.34
N ARG A 255 -12.43 -10.00 25.59
CA ARG A 255 -11.91 -10.87 24.53
C ARG A 255 -11.25 -10.08 23.39
N GLU A 256 -11.84 -8.98 22.98
CA GLU A 256 -11.25 -8.04 22.01
C GLU A 256 -9.88 -7.56 22.51
N ARG A 257 -9.79 -7.15 23.78
CA ARG A 257 -8.56 -6.64 24.36
C ARG A 257 -7.45 -7.69 24.41
N GLU A 258 -7.76 -8.92 24.79
CA GLU A 258 -6.80 -10.04 24.77
C GLU A 258 -6.20 -10.25 23.38
N LEU A 259 -7.07 -10.35 22.36
CA LEU A 259 -6.68 -10.57 20.97
C LEU A 259 -5.90 -9.37 20.41
N PHE A 260 -6.25 -8.14 20.81
CA PHE A 260 -5.50 -6.94 20.47
C PHE A 260 -4.08 -6.99 21.02
N MET A 261 -3.90 -7.39 22.29
CA MET A 261 -2.58 -7.47 22.92
C MET A 261 -1.70 -8.55 22.26
N GLU A 262 -2.29 -9.70 21.93
CA GLU A 262 -1.60 -10.76 21.16
C GLU A 262 -1.04 -10.23 19.82
N LEU A 263 -1.82 -9.42 19.10
CA LEU A 263 -1.37 -8.80 17.86
C LEU A 263 -0.32 -7.72 18.08
N MET A 264 -0.47 -6.89 19.11
CA MET A 264 0.46 -5.81 19.44
C MET A 264 1.89 -6.31 19.65
N GLU A 265 2.04 -7.47 20.31
CA GLU A 265 3.31 -8.13 20.61
C GLU A 265 3.89 -8.90 19.40
N SER A 266 3.13 -9.08 18.33
CA SER A 266 3.58 -9.84 17.17
C SER A 266 4.56 -9.07 16.28
N THR A 267 5.55 -9.77 15.73
CA THR A 267 6.46 -9.23 14.71
C THR A 267 5.71 -8.76 13.45
N GLU A 268 4.60 -9.43 13.10
CA GLU A 268 3.78 -9.10 11.93
C GLU A 268 3.11 -7.73 12.05
N SER A 269 2.59 -7.39 13.24
CA SER A 269 2.06 -6.05 13.47
C SER A 269 3.18 -5.02 13.57
N ALA A 270 4.31 -5.36 14.21
CA ALA A 270 5.47 -4.46 14.24
C ALA A 270 5.95 -4.10 12.82
N ALA A 271 6.01 -5.08 11.92
CA ALA A 271 6.35 -4.90 10.51
C ALA A 271 5.36 -4.00 9.77
N GLN A 272 4.04 -4.21 9.95
CA GLN A 272 3.02 -3.40 9.27
C GLN A 272 2.95 -1.97 9.82
N ARG A 273 3.11 -1.78 11.14
CA ARG A 273 3.25 -0.44 11.74
C ARG A 273 4.49 0.27 11.24
N TYR A 274 5.62 -0.42 11.14
CA TYR A 274 6.84 0.11 10.52
C TYR A 274 6.57 0.55 9.08
N TYR A 275 5.99 -0.33 8.26
CA TYR A 275 5.67 -0.05 6.86
C TYR A 275 4.74 1.17 6.70
N PHE A 276 3.74 1.32 7.58
CA PHE A 276 2.83 2.47 7.55
C PHE A 276 3.57 3.82 7.65
N PHE A 277 4.61 3.91 8.49
CA PHE A 277 5.44 5.11 8.57
C PHE A 277 6.43 5.19 7.41
N ALA A 278 7.06 4.08 7.05
CA ALA A 278 8.00 3.98 5.94
C ALA A 278 7.40 4.47 4.61
N GLU A 279 6.16 4.08 4.28
CA GLU A 279 5.46 4.50 3.06
C GLU A 279 5.32 6.03 2.99
N ARG A 280 5.10 6.70 4.12
CA ARG A 280 4.96 8.17 4.20
C ARG A 280 6.30 8.88 4.19
N GLU A 281 7.32 8.24 4.74
CA GLU A 281 8.69 8.74 4.76
C GLU A 281 9.26 8.83 3.35
N GLY A 282 8.96 7.90 2.44
CA GLY A 282 9.49 7.87 1.06
C GLY A 282 9.26 9.14 0.24
N ALA A 283 8.26 9.95 0.58
CA ALA A 283 8.01 11.24 -0.06
C ALA A 283 8.84 12.41 0.49
N LYS A 284 9.61 12.20 1.56
CA LYS A 284 10.45 13.21 2.22
C LYS A 284 11.90 13.03 1.77
N VAL A 285 12.43 14.04 1.10
CA VAL A 285 13.82 14.08 0.62
C VAL A 285 14.58 15.09 1.50
N PRO A 286 15.63 14.70 2.24
CA PRO A 286 16.27 15.58 3.23
C PRO A 286 16.81 16.91 2.69
N ASP A 287 17.33 16.92 1.46
CA ASP A 287 17.92 18.10 0.81
C ASP A 287 16.94 18.86 -0.10
N LEU A 288 15.64 18.54 -0.05
CA LEU A 288 14.59 19.23 -0.78
C LEU A 288 13.82 20.19 0.16
N PRO A 289 13.96 21.52 -0.01
CA PRO A 289 13.21 22.48 0.80
C PRO A 289 11.69 22.28 0.69
N LYS A 290 10.96 22.39 1.81
CA LYS A 290 9.51 22.13 1.87
C LYS A 290 8.67 23.13 1.04
N ASP A 291 9.21 24.32 0.84
CA ASP A 291 8.66 25.44 0.10
C ASP A 291 9.09 25.46 -1.37
N THR A 292 9.80 24.42 -1.85
CA THR A 292 10.17 24.28 -3.26
C THR A 292 8.93 24.32 -4.14
N GLU A 293 8.87 25.30 -5.04
CA GLU A 293 7.76 25.47 -5.96
C GLU A 293 7.70 24.29 -6.97
N THR A 294 6.49 23.76 -7.17
CA THR A 294 6.25 22.70 -8.17
C THR A 294 5.81 23.30 -9.49
N LEU A 295 6.26 22.71 -10.60
CA LEU A 295 5.82 23.04 -11.94
C LEU A 295 4.38 22.50 -12.17
N PRO A 296 3.55 23.21 -12.94
CA PRO A 296 2.20 22.74 -13.27
C PRO A 296 2.27 21.54 -14.23
N VAL A 297 1.49 20.50 -13.95
CA VAL A 297 1.30 19.34 -14.85
C VAL A 297 -0.19 19.20 -15.15
N LYS A 298 -0.62 19.70 -16.30
CA LYS A 298 -2.00 19.73 -16.80
C LYS A 298 -2.18 18.83 -18.03
N ALA A 299 -1.13 18.56 -18.80
CA ALA A 299 -1.13 17.65 -19.94
C ALA A 299 0.15 16.80 -19.95
N VAL A 300 -0.01 15.52 -20.30
CA VAL A 300 1.10 14.54 -20.29
C VAL A 300 1.30 13.93 -21.67
N GLY A 301 2.54 13.78 -22.09
CA GLY A 301 2.96 13.00 -23.24
C GLY A 301 3.46 11.63 -22.83
N VAL A 302 3.12 10.57 -23.55
CA VAL A 302 3.71 9.23 -23.37
C VAL A 302 4.19 8.69 -24.70
N ILE A 303 5.42 8.19 -24.75
CA ILE A 303 6.02 7.61 -25.96
C ILE A 303 6.07 6.09 -25.81
N GLY A 304 5.47 5.38 -26.76
CA GLY A 304 5.36 3.93 -26.79
C GLY A 304 4.00 3.46 -26.27
N ALA A 305 3.21 2.82 -27.14
CA ALA A 305 1.86 2.31 -26.82
C ALA A 305 1.85 0.84 -26.34
N GLY A 306 3.00 0.30 -25.97
CA GLY A 306 3.14 -1.06 -25.44
C GLY A 306 2.56 -1.22 -24.03
N THR A 307 2.83 -2.37 -23.39
CA THR A 307 2.29 -2.69 -22.05
C THR A 307 2.61 -1.61 -21.00
N MET A 308 3.85 -1.10 -20.98
CA MET A 308 4.25 -0.06 -20.04
C MET A 308 3.58 1.27 -20.33
N GLY A 309 3.72 1.81 -21.54
CA GLY A 309 3.15 3.12 -21.88
C GLY A 309 1.62 3.16 -21.83
N GLY A 310 0.93 2.05 -22.16
CA GLY A 310 -0.51 1.93 -21.96
C GLY A 310 -0.90 1.99 -20.48
N GLY A 311 -0.19 1.26 -19.61
CA GLY A 311 -0.41 1.31 -18.16
C GLY A 311 -0.06 2.67 -17.54
N ILE A 312 1.03 3.31 -17.99
CA ILE A 312 1.42 4.67 -17.57
C ILE A 312 0.31 5.65 -17.94
N THR A 313 -0.13 5.65 -19.20
CA THR A 313 -1.25 6.46 -19.69
C THR A 313 -2.48 6.34 -18.80
N MET A 314 -2.89 5.11 -18.45
CA MET A 314 -4.06 4.87 -17.59
C MET A 314 -3.96 5.55 -16.22
N ASN A 315 -2.77 5.67 -15.62
CA ASN A 315 -2.60 6.34 -14.33
C ASN A 315 -3.01 7.82 -14.40
N PHE A 316 -2.66 8.51 -15.48
CA PHE A 316 -2.98 9.93 -15.69
C PHE A 316 -4.45 10.13 -16.06
N LEU A 317 -5.00 9.29 -16.95
CA LEU A 317 -6.42 9.35 -17.32
C LEU A 317 -7.32 9.13 -16.09
N ASN A 318 -6.94 8.22 -15.19
CA ASN A 318 -7.66 7.99 -13.92
C ASN A 318 -7.65 9.20 -12.99
N ALA A 319 -6.60 10.03 -13.05
CA ALA A 319 -6.47 11.28 -12.31
C ALA A 319 -7.13 12.48 -13.03
N GLY A 320 -7.76 12.26 -14.19
CA GLY A 320 -8.39 13.31 -14.98
C GLY A 320 -7.41 14.17 -15.78
N ILE A 321 -6.17 13.68 -15.99
CA ILE A 321 -5.13 14.40 -16.72
C ILE A 321 -5.11 13.91 -18.18
N PRO A 322 -5.28 14.79 -19.18
CA PRO A 322 -5.20 14.42 -20.59
C PRO A 322 -3.82 13.90 -20.99
N VAL A 323 -3.81 12.88 -21.86
CA VAL A 323 -2.58 12.23 -22.33
C VAL A 323 -2.54 12.20 -23.86
N THR A 324 -1.43 12.65 -24.42
CA THR A 324 -1.06 12.38 -25.83
C THR A 324 -0.17 11.12 -25.87
N LEU A 325 -0.63 10.07 -26.54
CA LEU A 325 0.10 8.80 -26.67
C LEU A 325 0.68 8.67 -28.08
N VAL A 326 2.00 8.66 -28.18
CA VAL A 326 2.72 8.59 -29.45
C VAL A 326 3.26 7.18 -29.70
N GLU A 327 3.10 6.69 -30.93
CA GLU A 327 3.74 5.47 -31.43
C GLU A 327 4.26 5.66 -32.86
N MET A 328 5.22 4.82 -33.29
CA MET A 328 5.80 4.81 -34.63
C MET A 328 4.88 4.21 -35.70
N SER A 329 3.92 3.35 -35.33
CA SER A 329 3.03 2.70 -36.31
C SER A 329 1.57 2.71 -35.87
N GLN A 330 0.66 2.93 -36.82
CA GLN A 330 -0.79 2.93 -36.57
C GLN A 330 -1.25 1.60 -35.95
N ALA A 331 -0.75 0.47 -36.44
CA ALA A 331 -1.13 -0.84 -35.94
C ALA A 331 -0.74 -1.09 -34.47
N ALA A 332 0.40 -0.54 -34.02
CA ALA A 332 0.81 -0.64 -32.62
C ALA A 332 0.01 0.34 -31.74
N LEU A 333 -0.24 1.55 -32.25
CA LEU A 333 -1.06 2.56 -31.59
C LEU A 333 -2.49 2.07 -31.34
N ASP A 334 -3.16 1.56 -32.38
CA ASP A 334 -4.52 0.99 -32.29
C ASP A 334 -4.59 -0.15 -31.29
N ARG A 335 -3.58 -1.03 -31.29
CA ARG A 335 -3.48 -2.14 -30.35
C ARG A 335 -3.34 -1.63 -28.90
N GLY A 336 -2.47 -0.66 -28.66
CA GLY A 336 -2.27 -0.05 -27.35
C GLY A 336 -3.54 0.62 -26.82
N VAL A 337 -4.19 1.45 -27.65
CA VAL A 337 -5.47 2.10 -27.32
C VAL A 337 -6.56 1.07 -27.03
N GLY A 338 -6.65 0.01 -27.85
CA GLY A 338 -7.59 -1.08 -27.64
C GLY A 338 -7.38 -1.82 -26.30
N VAL A 339 -6.12 -2.06 -25.90
CA VAL A 339 -5.80 -2.67 -24.61
C VAL A 339 -6.19 -1.76 -23.44
N ILE A 340 -5.93 -0.45 -23.53
CA ILE A 340 -6.34 0.53 -22.51
C ILE A 340 -7.87 0.49 -22.32
N ARG A 341 -8.63 0.60 -23.41
CA ARG A 341 -10.10 0.55 -23.39
C ARG A 341 -10.61 -0.74 -22.75
N LYS A 342 -10.10 -1.89 -23.21
CA LYS A 342 -10.48 -3.21 -22.69
C LYS A 342 -10.22 -3.34 -21.18
N ASN A 343 -9.14 -2.76 -20.67
CA ASN A 343 -8.86 -2.77 -19.23
C ASN A 343 -9.90 -1.99 -18.43
N TYR A 344 -10.39 -0.86 -18.95
CA TYR A 344 -11.48 -0.12 -18.33
C TYR A 344 -12.82 -0.86 -18.41
N GLU A 345 -13.14 -1.43 -19.57
CA GLU A 345 -14.36 -2.23 -19.75
C GLU A 345 -14.37 -3.45 -18.82
N ASN A 346 -13.24 -4.12 -18.62
CA ASN A 346 -13.09 -5.21 -17.65
C ASN A 346 -13.34 -4.74 -16.20
N SER A 347 -12.95 -3.51 -15.88
CA SER A 347 -13.20 -2.93 -14.55
C SER A 347 -14.69 -2.57 -14.39
N ALA A 348 -15.32 -2.08 -15.45
CA ALA A 348 -16.74 -1.78 -15.49
C ALA A 348 -17.60 -3.04 -15.37
N ALA A 349 -17.26 -4.11 -16.08
CA ALA A 349 -17.91 -5.42 -15.99
C ALA A 349 -17.84 -6.03 -14.58
N LYS A 350 -16.85 -5.62 -13.78
CA LYS A 350 -16.69 -6.01 -12.36
C LYS A 350 -17.36 -5.03 -11.38
N GLY A 351 -18.14 -4.07 -11.87
CA GLY A 351 -18.83 -3.07 -11.05
C GLY A 351 -17.91 -2.06 -10.36
N ARG A 352 -16.64 -1.95 -10.78
CA ARG A 352 -15.65 -1.03 -10.16
C ARG A 352 -15.68 0.38 -10.77
N MET A 353 -16.38 0.55 -11.90
CA MET A 353 -16.67 1.83 -12.54
C MET A 353 -17.87 1.69 -13.46
N THR A 354 -18.46 2.81 -13.86
CA THR A 354 -19.56 2.85 -14.83
C THR A 354 -19.05 2.90 -16.27
N ALA A 355 -19.88 2.51 -17.24
CA ALA A 355 -19.56 2.66 -18.66
C ALA A 355 -19.30 4.14 -19.04
N GLN A 356 -20.04 5.07 -18.43
CA GLN A 356 -19.80 6.51 -18.63
C GLN A 356 -18.40 6.94 -18.15
N GLN A 357 -17.91 6.39 -17.03
CA GLN A 357 -16.56 6.66 -16.55
C GLN A 357 -15.48 6.10 -17.49
N VAL A 358 -15.77 5.01 -18.22
CA VAL A 358 -14.88 4.51 -19.28
C VAL A 358 -14.74 5.55 -20.38
N GLU A 359 -15.85 6.05 -20.93
CA GLU A 359 -15.81 7.04 -22.01
C GLU A 359 -15.19 8.36 -21.56
N GLN A 360 -15.45 8.82 -20.35
CA GLN A 360 -14.82 10.02 -19.78
C GLN A 360 -13.29 9.92 -19.78
N ARG A 361 -12.75 8.75 -19.42
CA ARG A 361 -11.29 8.52 -19.41
C ARG A 361 -10.72 8.36 -20.82
N MET A 362 -11.44 7.68 -21.71
CA MET A 362 -11.01 7.53 -23.10
C MET A 362 -11.03 8.86 -23.86
N ALA A 363 -11.95 9.78 -23.52
CA ALA A 363 -12.00 11.13 -24.10
C ALA A 363 -10.79 12.00 -23.74
N LEU A 364 -10.05 11.65 -22.69
CA LEU A 364 -8.81 12.33 -22.28
C LEU A 364 -7.57 11.82 -23.05
N LEU A 365 -7.70 10.76 -23.86
CA LEU A 365 -6.60 10.15 -24.61
C LEU A 365 -6.56 10.67 -26.06
N THR A 366 -5.43 11.24 -26.45
CA THR A 366 -5.15 11.66 -27.83
C THR A 366 -4.07 10.75 -28.45
N PRO A 367 -4.43 9.79 -29.31
CA PRO A 367 -3.44 8.98 -30.02
C PRO A 367 -2.78 9.79 -31.16
N SER A 368 -1.48 9.60 -31.37
CA SER A 368 -0.72 10.30 -32.43
C SER A 368 0.43 9.45 -32.97
N LEU A 369 0.82 9.69 -34.22
CA LEU A 369 2.06 9.17 -34.81
C LEU A 369 3.17 10.22 -34.87
N GLU A 370 2.83 11.49 -34.67
CA GLU A 370 3.75 12.62 -34.81
C GLU A 370 4.32 13.01 -33.44
N MET A 371 5.64 13.04 -33.33
CA MET A 371 6.31 13.36 -32.06
C MET A 371 6.08 14.82 -31.65
N GLU A 372 5.93 15.72 -32.63
CA GLU A 372 5.65 17.15 -32.50
C GLU A 372 4.34 17.41 -31.72
N SER A 373 3.40 16.46 -31.73
CA SER A 373 2.17 16.53 -30.92
C SER A 373 2.42 16.61 -29.41
N LEU A 374 3.63 16.26 -28.96
CA LEU A 374 4.06 16.35 -27.57
C LEU A 374 4.51 17.76 -27.15
N GLY A 375 4.68 18.70 -28.09
CA GLY A 375 5.31 20.00 -27.80
C GLY A 375 4.58 20.86 -26.76
N GLN A 376 3.27 20.62 -26.54
CA GLN A 376 2.46 21.33 -25.54
C GLN A 376 2.36 20.61 -24.19
N ALA A 377 2.92 19.40 -24.06
CA ALA A 377 2.87 18.66 -22.79
C ALA A 377 3.71 19.36 -21.71
N ASP A 378 3.27 19.23 -20.45
CA ASP A 378 4.02 19.70 -19.29
C ASP A 378 5.03 18.65 -18.79
N LEU A 379 4.69 17.38 -19.00
CA LEU A 379 5.50 16.21 -18.65
C LEU A 379 5.45 15.22 -19.79
N ILE A 380 6.60 14.77 -20.29
CA ILE A 380 6.71 13.75 -21.34
C ILE A 380 7.43 12.53 -20.76
N ILE A 381 6.81 11.36 -20.84
CA ILE A 381 7.34 10.09 -20.32
C ILE A 381 7.70 9.17 -21.48
N GLU A 382 8.99 8.85 -21.58
CA GLU A 382 9.54 7.89 -22.53
C GLU A 382 9.40 6.46 -21.98
N ALA A 383 8.75 5.58 -22.75
CA ALA A 383 8.59 4.15 -22.45
C ALA A 383 8.85 3.28 -23.70
N VAL A 384 9.89 3.63 -24.46
CA VAL A 384 10.40 2.89 -25.63
C VAL A 384 11.38 1.78 -25.22
N TYR A 385 11.95 1.11 -26.22
CA TYR A 385 12.86 -0.01 -26.03
C TYR A 385 14.08 0.34 -25.15
N GLU A 386 14.55 -0.64 -24.38
CA GLU A 386 15.60 -0.47 -23.38
C GLU A 386 17.00 -0.52 -24.04
N ASP A 387 17.31 0.50 -24.84
CA ASP A 387 18.60 0.70 -25.49
C ASP A 387 19.07 2.15 -25.32
N MET A 388 20.36 2.33 -24.96
CA MET A 388 20.91 3.66 -24.68
C MET A 388 20.93 4.56 -25.92
N GLY A 389 21.26 4.02 -27.09
CA GLY A 389 21.31 4.77 -28.35
C GLY A 389 19.92 5.29 -28.73
N ILE A 390 18.91 4.41 -28.68
CA ILE A 390 17.52 4.76 -28.96
C ILE A 390 17.03 5.84 -27.97
N LYS A 391 17.28 5.67 -26.66
CA LYS A 391 16.82 6.65 -25.67
C LYS A 391 17.51 8.01 -25.85
N LYS A 392 18.81 8.06 -26.13
CA LYS A 392 19.51 9.32 -26.43
C LYS A 392 18.93 10.01 -27.67
N GLU A 393 18.62 9.26 -28.73
CA GLU A 393 17.98 9.81 -29.93
C GLU A 393 16.61 10.42 -29.59
N VAL A 394 15.78 9.69 -28.84
CA VAL A 394 14.46 10.15 -28.40
C VAL A 394 14.58 11.40 -27.54
N PHE A 395 15.47 11.43 -26.55
CA PHE A 395 15.64 12.58 -25.66
C PHE A 395 16.20 13.81 -26.39
N GLY A 396 17.10 13.63 -27.36
CA GLY A 396 17.58 14.72 -28.21
C GLY A 396 16.46 15.33 -29.07
N LYS A 397 15.56 14.50 -29.63
CA LYS A 397 14.35 14.98 -30.32
C LYS A 397 13.40 15.69 -29.38
N LEU A 398 13.16 15.14 -28.19
CA LEU A 398 12.32 15.76 -27.16
C LEU A 398 12.84 17.13 -26.71
N ASP A 399 14.15 17.28 -26.57
CA ASP A 399 14.76 18.55 -26.21
C ASP A 399 14.46 19.66 -27.24
N ALA A 400 14.37 19.32 -28.53
CA ALA A 400 14.01 20.27 -29.58
C ALA A 400 12.51 20.62 -29.60
N ILE A 401 11.62 19.66 -29.33
CA ILE A 401 10.16 19.87 -29.47
C ILE A 401 9.47 20.34 -28.19
N ALA A 402 10.01 19.98 -27.01
CA ALA A 402 9.35 20.24 -25.74
C ALA A 402 9.46 21.73 -25.40
N ARG A 403 8.30 22.36 -25.12
CA ARG A 403 8.24 23.76 -24.69
C ARG A 403 9.14 24.03 -23.48
N PRO A 404 9.62 25.27 -23.29
CA PRO A 404 10.37 25.65 -22.09
C PRO A 404 9.60 25.31 -20.81
N GLY A 405 10.31 24.76 -19.81
CA GLY A 405 9.73 24.35 -18.53
C GLY A 405 9.03 22.97 -18.53
N ALA A 406 8.95 22.28 -19.67
CA ALA A 406 8.47 20.89 -19.70
C ALA A 406 9.48 19.92 -19.05
N ILE A 407 8.96 18.94 -18.33
CA ILE A 407 9.74 17.86 -17.71
C ILE A 407 9.88 16.70 -18.68
N LEU A 408 11.10 16.18 -18.84
CA LEU A 408 11.38 14.99 -19.63
C LEU A 408 11.67 13.82 -18.68
N ALA A 409 10.88 12.77 -18.77
CA ALA A 409 10.99 11.61 -17.88
C ALA A 409 11.29 10.34 -18.65
N SER A 410 12.23 9.52 -18.17
CA SER A 410 12.44 8.16 -18.69
C SER A 410 11.84 7.12 -17.75
N ASN A 411 11.18 6.11 -18.31
CA ASN A 411 10.75 4.90 -17.61
C ASN A 411 11.83 3.80 -17.65
N THR A 412 13.08 4.10 -18.01
CA THR A 412 14.17 3.10 -17.99
C THR A 412 14.23 2.38 -16.64
N SER A 413 14.63 1.10 -16.66
CA SER A 413 14.74 0.23 -15.49
C SER A 413 16.18 -0.04 -15.08
N PHE A 414 17.14 0.13 -15.98
CA PHE A 414 18.56 -0.22 -15.76
C PHE A 414 19.57 0.76 -16.37
N LEU A 415 19.17 1.59 -17.32
CA LEU A 415 20.09 2.48 -18.01
C LEU A 415 20.43 3.69 -17.14
N ASP A 416 21.63 4.22 -17.35
CA ASP A 416 22.11 5.40 -16.67
C ASP A 416 21.32 6.64 -17.11
N LEU A 417 20.56 7.22 -16.16
CA LEU A 417 19.74 8.40 -16.42
C LEU A 417 20.59 9.65 -16.74
N ASP A 418 21.77 9.78 -16.15
CA ASP A 418 22.66 10.92 -16.41
C ASP A 418 23.22 10.83 -17.84
N GLU A 419 23.46 9.62 -18.32
CA GLU A 419 23.82 9.40 -19.73
C GLU A 419 22.66 9.78 -20.67
N ILE A 420 21.41 9.42 -20.36
CA ILE A 420 20.24 9.84 -21.14
C ILE A 420 20.10 11.37 -21.11
N ALA A 421 20.23 12.00 -19.94
CA ALA A 421 20.12 13.44 -19.76
C ALA A 421 21.19 14.22 -20.54
N SER A 422 22.37 13.63 -20.74
CA SER A 422 23.47 14.24 -21.51
C SER A 422 23.13 14.47 -23.00
N ALA A 423 22.10 13.82 -23.53
CA ALA A 423 21.61 14.05 -24.89
C ALA A 423 20.72 15.31 -25.02
N THR A 424 20.52 16.06 -23.93
CA THR A 424 19.67 17.25 -23.90
C THR A 424 20.47 18.48 -23.47
N ALA A 425 20.03 19.66 -23.91
CA ALA A 425 20.52 20.96 -23.42
C ALA A 425 19.88 21.38 -22.08
N ARG A 426 18.92 20.60 -21.56
CA ARG A 426 18.15 20.86 -20.32
C ARG A 426 18.22 19.70 -19.30
N PRO A 427 19.40 19.16 -18.97
CA PRO A 427 19.50 17.99 -18.08
C PRO A 427 18.87 18.22 -16.69
N GLU A 428 18.72 19.47 -16.25
CA GLU A 428 18.01 19.86 -15.04
C GLU A 428 16.49 19.63 -15.07
N SER A 429 15.94 19.46 -16.28
CA SER A 429 14.54 19.12 -16.57
C SER A 429 14.32 17.62 -16.77
N VAL A 430 15.38 16.80 -16.69
CA VAL A 430 15.33 15.35 -16.87
C VAL A 430 15.22 14.63 -15.54
N VAL A 431 14.34 13.61 -15.45
CA VAL A 431 14.14 12.77 -14.27
C VAL A 431 13.80 11.33 -14.68
N GLY A 432 14.06 10.33 -13.83
CA GLY A 432 13.50 8.99 -14.05
C GLY A 432 12.17 8.84 -13.34
N LEU A 433 11.15 8.38 -14.06
CA LEU A 433 9.87 7.95 -13.49
C LEU A 433 9.69 6.47 -13.81
N HIS A 434 10.32 5.62 -13.00
CA HIS A 434 10.34 4.17 -13.21
C HIS A 434 9.08 3.53 -12.62
N PHE A 435 8.15 3.18 -13.50
CA PHE A 435 6.93 2.43 -13.18
C PHE A 435 7.20 0.92 -13.21
N PHE A 436 6.47 0.18 -12.38
CA PHE A 436 6.56 -1.27 -12.29
C PHE A 436 5.40 -1.95 -13.02
N SER A 437 5.68 -2.95 -13.84
CA SER A 437 4.65 -3.67 -14.59
C SER A 437 3.79 -4.58 -13.68
N PRO A 438 2.45 -4.59 -13.83
CA PRO A 438 1.64 -3.71 -14.67
C PRO A 438 1.53 -2.28 -14.09
N ALA A 439 1.88 -1.26 -14.89
CA ALA A 439 2.06 0.12 -14.42
C ALA A 439 0.80 0.76 -13.85
N ASN A 440 -0.41 0.33 -14.23
CA ASN A 440 -1.68 0.82 -13.69
C ASN A 440 -2.10 0.11 -12.39
N VAL A 441 -1.39 -0.95 -11.98
CA VAL A 441 -1.70 -1.77 -10.80
C VAL A 441 -0.66 -1.57 -9.70
N MET A 442 0.62 -1.71 -10.03
CA MET A 442 1.70 -1.61 -9.06
C MET A 442 1.76 -0.21 -8.46
N ARG A 443 1.82 -0.08 -7.13
CA ARG A 443 1.75 1.23 -6.45
C ARG A 443 3.08 1.97 -6.42
N LEU A 444 4.22 1.28 -6.56
CA LEU A 444 5.53 1.90 -6.55
C LEU A 444 5.73 2.80 -7.78
N LEU A 445 6.25 4.00 -7.55
CA LEU A 445 6.92 4.81 -8.55
C LEU A 445 8.32 5.15 -8.03
N GLU A 446 9.33 4.57 -8.64
CA GLU A 446 10.72 4.86 -8.30
C GLU A 446 11.16 6.11 -9.07
N ILE A 447 11.40 7.20 -8.35
CA ILE A 447 11.80 8.49 -8.90
C ILE A 447 13.32 8.56 -8.88
N VAL A 448 13.94 8.44 -10.05
CA VAL A 448 15.40 8.48 -10.18
C VAL A 448 15.83 9.92 -10.37
N ARG A 449 16.55 10.46 -9.38
CA ARG A 449 17.12 11.81 -9.42
C ARG A 449 18.49 11.74 -10.10
N GLY A 450 18.58 12.33 -11.30
CA GLY A 450 19.85 12.55 -11.99
C GLY A 450 20.71 13.58 -11.27
N ALA A 451 22.00 13.58 -11.56
CA ALA A 451 22.99 14.49 -10.97
C ALA A 451 22.64 15.97 -11.18
N LYS A 452 21.97 16.30 -12.28
CA LYS A 452 21.55 17.68 -12.61
C LYS A 452 20.08 17.97 -12.37
N THR A 453 19.24 16.96 -12.07
CA THR A 453 17.79 17.14 -11.89
C THR A 453 17.51 18.22 -10.84
N SER A 454 16.77 19.25 -11.24
CA SER A 454 16.46 20.38 -10.36
C SER A 454 15.50 20.00 -9.22
N ASN A 455 15.56 20.76 -8.13
CA ASN A 455 14.64 20.59 -7.00
C ASN A 455 13.17 20.78 -7.41
N ALA A 456 12.87 21.73 -8.31
CA ALA A 456 11.52 21.95 -8.83
C ALA A 456 10.98 20.72 -9.57
N VAL A 457 11.80 20.06 -10.38
CA VAL A 457 11.43 18.84 -11.10
C VAL A 457 11.21 17.68 -10.14
N LEU A 458 12.10 17.49 -9.16
CA LEU A 458 11.94 16.45 -8.14
C LEU A 458 10.67 16.66 -7.29
N ALA A 459 10.42 17.88 -6.82
CA ALA A 459 9.21 18.23 -6.10
C ALA A 459 7.95 17.98 -6.94
N THR A 460 8.01 18.29 -8.24
CA THR A 460 6.93 18.03 -9.19
C THR A 460 6.70 16.54 -9.40
N ALA A 461 7.75 15.73 -9.55
CA ALA A 461 7.66 14.28 -9.67
C ALA A 461 7.00 13.64 -8.43
N LEU A 462 7.39 14.08 -7.22
CA LEU A 462 6.77 13.64 -5.96
C LEU A 462 5.28 14.01 -5.89
N LYS A 463 4.91 15.20 -6.37
CA LYS A 463 3.51 15.64 -6.46
C LYS A 463 2.72 14.81 -7.47
N VAL A 464 3.28 14.60 -8.66
CA VAL A 464 2.69 13.76 -9.71
C VAL A 464 2.40 12.36 -9.17
N ALA A 465 3.38 11.72 -8.52
CA ALA A 465 3.22 10.41 -7.92
C ALA A 465 1.96 10.32 -7.03
N ARG A 466 1.79 11.30 -6.13
CA ARG A 466 0.60 11.39 -5.25
C ARG A 466 -0.69 11.61 -6.04
N THR A 467 -0.68 12.51 -7.02
CA THR A 467 -1.84 12.80 -7.87
C THR A 467 -2.34 11.55 -8.59
N ILE A 468 -1.43 10.71 -9.08
CA ILE A 468 -1.77 9.46 -9.77
C ILE A 468 -1.82 8.23 -8.84
N ALA A 469 -1.97 8.45 -7.53
CA ALA A 469 -2.09 7.42 -6.50
C ALA A 469 -0.94 6.39 -6.44
N LYS A 470 0.28 6.81 -6.81
CA LYS A 470 1.53 6.08 -6.61
C LYS A 470 2.20 6.45 -5.28
N VAL A 471 3.01 5.52 -4.79
CA VAL A 471 3.91 5.72 -3.66
C VAL A 471 5.30 6.03 -4.23
N PRO A 472 5.81 7.26 -4.06
CA PRO A 472 7.13 7.60 -4.53
C PRO A 472 8.22 7.06 -3.61
N VAL A 473 9.29 6.54 -4.20
CA VAL A 473 10.58 6.31 -3.54
C VAL A 473 11.65 6.99 -4.38
N VAL A 474 12.51 7.80 -3.77
CA VAL A 474 13.56 8.53 -4.51
C VAL A 474 14.86 7.73 -4.50
N SER A 475 15.39 7.47 -5.69
CA SER A 475 16.69 6.83 -5.92
C SER A 475 17.66 7.84 -6.52
N ARG A 476 18.95 7.72 -6.23
CA ARG A 476 20.00 8.29 -7.11
C ARG A 476 20.25 7.36 -8.29
N VAL A 477 20.98 7.84 -9.28
CA VAL A 477 21.42 7.03 -10.42
C VAL A 477 22.35 5.92 -9.93
N GLY A 478 22.03 4.69 -10.31
CA GLY A 478 22.80 3.49 -10.01
C GLY A 478 22.24 2.31 -10.81
N PRO A 479 23.04 1.27 -11.10
CA PRO A 479 22.58 0.15 -11.92
C PRO A 479 21.34 -0.53 -11.33
N GLY A 480 20.21 -0.49 -12.02
CA GLY A 480 18.94 -1.05 -11.53
C GLY A 480 18.32 -0.32 -10.33
N PHE A 481 18.77 0.91 -10.04
CA PHE A 481 18.27 1.79 -8.98
C PHE A 481 18.21 1.10 -7.61
N ILE A 482 17.07 1.15 -6.92
CA ILE A 482 16.87 0.47 -5.64
C ILE A 482 16.22 -0.88 -5.88
N ALA A 483 14.98 -0.91 -6.36
CA ALA A 483 14.16 -2.12 -6.27
C ALA A 483 14.72 -3.28 -7.11
N ASN A 484 15.08 -3.02 -8.38
CA ASN A 484 15.61 -4.04 -9.27
C ASN A 484 16.98 -4.52 -8.81
N ARG A 485 17.85 -3.58 -8.41
CA ARG A 485 19.19 -3.90 -7.92
C ARG A 485 19.14 -4.80 -6.70
N VAL A 486 18.40 -4.38 -5.66
CA VAL A 486 18.30 -5.10 -4.38
C VAL A 486 17.69 -6.48 -4.55
N MET A 487 16.72 -6.65 -5.44
CA MET A 487 16.06 -7.94 -5.66
C MET A 487 16.78 -8.87 -6.65
N SER A 488 17.70 -8.35 -7.46
CA SER A 488 18.47 -9.14 -8.44
C SER A 488 19.23 -10.35 -7.84
N PRO A 489 19.82 -10.29 -6.62
CA PRO A 489 20.53 -11.42 -6.04
C PRO A 489 19.62 -12.62 -5.79
N ARG A 490 18.35 -12.40 -5.44
CA ARG A 490 17.38 -13.49 -5.22
C ARG A 490 17.27 -14.38 -6.45
N SER A 491 17.13 -13.77 -7.63
CA SER A 491 17.00 -14.50 -8.89
C SER A 491 18.31 -15.25 -9.23
N ARG A 492 19.46 -14.63 -9.00
CA ARG A 492 20.78 -15.28 -9.18
C ARG A 492 20.92 -16.51 -8.28
N GLN A 493 20.59 -16.35 -6.99
CA GLN A 493 20.67 -17.41 -6.00
C GLN A 493 19.69 -18.54 -6.27
N ALA A 494 18.48 -18.26 -6.78
CA ALA A 494 17.56 -19.31 -7.21
C ALA A 494 18.16 -20.16 -8.34
N MET A 495 18.81 -19.52 -9.32
CA MET A 495 19.46 -20.22 -10.45
C MET A 495 20.70 -21.00 -10.04
N GLU A 496 21.45 -20.54 -9.04
CA GLU A 496 22.55 -21.33 -8.45
C GLU A 496 21.99 -22.52 -7.64
N LEU A 497 21.02 -22.25 -6.78
CA LEU A 497 20.49 -23.24 -5.83
C LEU A 497 19.83 -24.42 -6.54
N VAL A 498 19.13 -24.21 -7.66
CA VAL A 498 18.50 -25.31 -8.40
C VAL A 498 19.51 -26.30 -8.98
N LEU A 499 20.76 -25.87 -9.22
CA LEU A 499 21.85 -26.75 -9.66
C LEU A 499 22.43 -27.57 -8.51
N GLU A 500 22.24 -27.11 -7.27
CA GLU A 500 22.76 -27.75 -6.06
C GLU A 500 21.81 -28.84 -5.51
N GLY A 501 20.64 -29.08 -6.11
CA GLY A 501 19.77 -30.21 -5.74
C GLY A 501 18.28 -29.89 -5.62
N PRO A 502 17.86 -28.81 -4.92
CA PRO A 502 16.45 -28.45 -4.82
C PRO A 502 15.80 -28.26 -6.19
N THR A 503 14.59 -28.77 -6.37
CA THR A 503 13.84 -28.60 -7.62
C THR A 503 13.26 -27.18 -7.75
N PRO A 504 12.86 -26.74 -8.96
CA PRO A 504 12.09 -25.50 -9.09
C PRO A 504 10.86 -25.46 -8.17
N GLN A 505 10.21 -26.61 -7.98
CA GLN A 505 9.04 -26.77 -7.11
C GLN A 505 9.38 -26.54 -5.64
N ASP A 506 10.49 -27.10 -5.16
CA ASP A 506 10.93 -26.92 -3.77
C ASP A 506 11.23 -25.44 -3.47
N ILE A 507 11.95 -24.79 -4.40
CA ILE A 507 12.34 -23.39 -4.25
C ILE A 507 11.12 -22.46 -4.30
N ASP A 508 10.24 -22.67 -5.27
CA ASP A 508 9.01 -21.87 -5.39
C ASP A 508 8.06 -22.11 -4.21
N ALA A 509 7.93 -23.35 -3.74
CA ALA A 509 7.11 -23.68 -2.58
C ALA A 509 7.63 -23.05 -1.29
N ALA A 510 8.95 -23.04 -1.07
CA ALA A 510 9.56 -22.39 0.09
C ALA A 510 9.30 -20.87 0.09
N ILE A 511 9.50 -20.21 -1.05
CA ILE A 511 9.28 -18.77 -1.19
C ILE A 511 7.79 -18.38 -1.12
N TYR A 512 6.92 -19.18 -1.74
CA TYR A 512 5.46 -19.00 -1.67
C TYR A 512 4.94 -19.23 -0.25
N GLY A 513 5.39 -20.29 0.40
CA GLY A 513 5.07 -20.64 1.79
C GLY A 513 5.54 -19.58 2.77
N TYR A 514 6.71 -18.98 2.52
CA TYR A 514 7.22 -17.86 3.30
C TYR A 514 6.35 -16.61 3.19
N GLY A 515 5.74 -16.35 2.02
CA GLY A 515 4.75 -15.29 1.89
C GLY A 515 4.69 -14.58 0.54
N PHE A 516 5.65 -14.80 -0.35
CA PHE A 516 5.64 -14.15 -1.66
C PHE A 516 4.45 -14.63 -2.49
N ALA A 517 3.96 -13.77 -3.39
CA ALA A 517 2.83 -14.11 -4.26
C ALA A 517 3.15 -15.24 -5.24
N MET A 518 4.43 -15.39 -5.62
CA MET A 518 4.92 -16.35 -6.59
C MET A 518 6.42 -16.62 -6.38
N GLY A 519 6.84 -17.87 -6.62
CA GLY A 519 8.26 -18.24 -6.60
C GLY A 519 9.02 -17.75 -7.84
N PRO A 520 10.36 -17.71 -7.79
CA PRO A 520 11.19 -17.19 -8.88
C PRO A 520 11.02 -17.95 -10.21
N PHE A 521 10.78 -19.26 -10.21
CA PHE A 521 10.68 -20.04 -11.45
C PHE A 521 9.33 -19.88 -12.13
N ALA A 522 8.23 -19.96 -11.38
CA ALA A 522 6.88 -19.67 -11.88
C ALA A 522 6.77 -18.22 -12.38
N MET A 523 7.44 -17.27 -11.73
CA MET A 523 7.53 -15.89 -12.21
C MET A 523 8.28 -15.82 -13.55
N GLY A 524 9.40 -16.54 -13.68
CA GLY A 524 10.14 -16.63 -14.93
C GLY A 524 9.28 -17.15 -16.09
N ASP A 525 8.52 -18.21 -15.86
CA ASP A 525 7.62 -18.79 -16.86
C ASP A 525 6.41 -17.90 -17.19
N LEU A 526 5.92 -17.11 -16.22
CA LEU A 526 4.84 -16.14 -16.45
C LEU A 526 5.29 -14.99 -17.35
N VAL A 527 6.49 -14.44 -17.09
CA VAL A 527 7.08 -13.36 -17.90
C VAL A 527 7.49 -13.87 -19.29
N GLY A 528 8.09 -15.06 -19.33
CA GLY A 528 8.57 -15.72 -20.53
C GLY A 528 10.09 -15.79 -20.59
N LEU A 529 10.63 -17.00 -20.76
CA LEU A 529 12.07 -17.26 -20.68
C LEU A 529 12.86 -16.67 -21.85
N ASP A 530 12.24 -16.43 -23.00
CA ASP A 530 12.84 -15.73 -24.15
C ASP A 530 12.89 -14.22 -23.99
N VAL A 531 12.20 -13.67 -22.99
CA VAL A 531 12.29 -12.25 -22.63
C VAL A 531 13.42 -12.08 -21.62
N ILE A 532 13.54 -13.01 -20.68
CA ILE A 532 14.56 -13.05 -19.64
C ILE A 532 15.87 -13.61 -20.22
N GLY A 533 16.83 -12.74 -20.55
CA GLY A 533 18.16 -13.15 -21.05
C GLY A 533 18.40 -12.87 -22.53
N ARG A 534 17.55 -12.06 -23.20
CA ARG A 534 17.86 -11.55 -24.54
C ARG A 534 19.20 -10.79 -24.53
N GLY A 535 20.06 -11.10 -25.49
CA GLY A 535 21.34 -10.40 -25.70
C GLY A 535 22.55 -11.01 -24.99
N SER A 536 22.39 -12.07 -24.17
CA SER A 536 23.53 -12.83 -23.65
C SER A 536 23.96 -13.93 -24.62
N ASN A 537 25.24 -13.97 -24.97
CA ASN A 537 25.85 -15.08 -25.70
C ASN A 537 26.31 -16.22 -24.77
N GLU A 538 26.20 -16.04 -23.44
CA GLU A 538 26.57 -17.08 -22.48
C GLU A 538 25.48 -18.16 -22.41
N ARG A 539 25.90 -19.43 -22.36
CA ARG A 539 25.00 -20.55 -22.10
C ARG A 539 24.46 -20.46 -20.67
N THR A 540 23.14 -20.35 -20.53
CA THR A 540 22.39 -20.38 -19.25
C THR A 540 21.31 -21.47 -19.27
N LEU A 541 20.80 -21.85 -18.08
CA LEU A 541 19.63 -22.73 -17.95
C LEU A 541 18.46 -22.27 -18.82
N GLN A 542 18.16 -20.98 -18.75
CA GLN A 542 17.09 -20.35 -19.52
C GLN A 542 17.37 -20.48 -21.02
N SER A 543 18.60 -20.23 -21.46
CA SER A 543 18.97 -20.34 -22.88
C SER A 543 18.77 -21.77 -23.41
N ASP A 544 19.03 -22.79 -22.59
CA ASP A 544 18.87 -24.18 -22.99
C ASP A 544 17.37 -24.56 -23.06
N LEU A 545 16.54 -24.08 -22.13
CA LEU A 545 15.08 -24.21 -22.22
C LEU A 545 14.50 -23.50 -23.45
N VAL A 546 14.96 -22.27 -23.74
CA VAL A 546 14.51 -21.49 -24.90
C VAL A 546 14.85 -22.19 -26.22
N LYS A 547 16.04 -22.80 -26.35
CA LYS A 547 16.42 -23.61 -27.53
C LYS A 547 15.50 -24.80 -27.76
N LEU A 548 14.89 -25.33 -26.70
CA LEU A 548 13.90 -26.41 -26.76
C LEU A 548 12.45 -25.90 -27.02
N GLY A 549 12.28 -24.61 -27.29
CA GLY A 549 10.97 -23.99 -27.48
C GLY A 549 10.16 -23.82 -26.19
N ARG A 550 10.80 -23.98 -25.03
CA ARG A 550 10.15 -23.87 -23.71
C ARG A 550 10.25 -22.44 -23.19
N LEU A 551 9.29 -21.61 -23.61
CA LEU A 551 9.26 -20.18 -23.35
C LEU A 551 8.44 -19.79 -22.10
N GLY A 552 7.94 -20.76 -21.33
CA GLY A 552 7.06 -20.55 -20.17
C GLY A 552 5.58 -20.79 -20.48
N GLN A 553 4.68 -20.09 -19.79
CA GLN A 553 3.23 -20.32 -19.89
C GLN A 553 2.68 -20.14 -21.32
N LYS A 554 3.25 -19.22 -22.09
CA LYS A 554 2.80 -18.91 -23.46
C LYS A 554 3.06 -20.04 -24.46
N SER A 555 3.99 -20.94 -24.17
CA SER A 555 4.32 -22.10 -25.00
C SER A 555 3.90 -23.42 -24.36
N GLY A 556 3.16 -23.38 -23.25
CA GLY A 556 2.76 -24.59 -22.51
C GLY A 556 3.91 -25.27 -21.73
N GLY A 557 5.09 -24.64 -21.65
CA GLY A 557 6.25 -25.27 -21.04
C GLY A 557 7.44 -24.33 -20.84
N GLY A 558 8.07 -24.39 -19.67
CA GLY A 558 9.26 -23.67 -19.22
C GLY A 558 9.97 -24.50 -18.14
N PHE A 559 10.21 -23.91 -16.97
CA PHE A 559 10.60 -24.65 -15.75
C PHE A 559 9.52 -25.62 -15.26
N TYR A 560 8.26 -25.33 -15.60
CA TYR A 560 7.10 -26.20 -15.41
C TYR A 560 6.49 -26.60 -16.75
N ASP A 561 5.67 -27.65 -16.76
CA ASP A 561 4.71 -27.90 -17.84
C ASP A 561 3.36 -27.27 -17.47
N TYR A 562 2.62 -26.77 -18.48
CA TYR A 562 1.34 -26.08 -18.27
C TYR A 562 0.25 -26.70 -19.13
N ASP A 563 -0.91 -26.99 -18.51
CA ASP A 563 -2.11 -27.40 -19.24
C ASP A 563 -2.82 -26.20 -19.91
N GLU A 564 -3.94 -26.46 -20.59
CA GLU A 564 -4.75 -25.44 -21.25
C GLU A 564 -5.30 -24.39 -20.27
N GLN A 565 -5.46 -24.76 -18.99
CA GLN A 565 -5.88 -23.87 -17.91
C GLN A 565 -4.69 -23.15 -17.23
N ARG A 566 -3.47 -23.31 -17.77
CA ARG A 566 -2.21 -22.78 -17.24
C ARG A 566 -1.88 -23.27 -15.83
N LYS A 567 -2.33 -24.46 -15.46
CA LYS A 567 -1.93 -25.10 -14.22
C LYS A 567 -0.54 -25.72 -14.39
N ALA A 568 0.37 -25.35 -13.49
CA ALA A 568 1.75 -25.84 -13.51
C ALA A 568 1.87 -27.27 -12.98
N SER A 569 2.70 -28.09 -13.62
CA SER A 569 3.15 -29.40 -13.16
C SER A 569 4.69 -29.55 -13.29
N PRO A 570 5.33 -30.44 -12.51
CA PRO A 570 6.76 -30.70 -12.65
C PRO A 570 7.13 -31.13 -14.07
N SER A 571 8.21 -30.57 -14.62
CA SER A 571 8.64 -30.87 -15.98
C SER A 571 9.87 -31.79 -16.03
N PRO A 572 9.76 -33.02 -16.58
CA PRO A 572 10.89 -33.90 -16.79
C PRO A 572 11.96 -33.28 -17.72
N VAL A 573 11.52 -32.47 -18.69
CA VAL A 573 12.44 -31.78 -19.62
C VAL A 573 13.26 -30.73 -18.86
N ALA A 574 12.61 -29.92 -18.02
CA ALA A 574 13.33 -28.94 -17.21
C ALA A 574 14.29 -29.62 -16.22
N ALA A 575 13.88 -30.73 -15.60
CA ALA A 575 14.75 -31.51 -14.71
C ALA A 575 16.01 -32.02 -15.44
N GLN A 576 15.86 -32.51 -16.67
CA GLN A 576 17.00 -32.95 -17.48
C GLN A 576 17.92 -31.78 -17.84
N VAL A 577 17.37 -30.64 -18.28
CA VAL A 577 18.16 -29.43 -18.58
C VAL A 577 18.94 -28.94 -17.36
N ILE A 578 18.32 -28.99 -16.18
CA ILE A 578 18.98 -28.63 -14.91
C ILE A 578 20.15 -29.57 -14.62
N ALA A 579 19.94 -30.89 -14.75
CA ALA A 579 21.00 -31.88 -14.55
C ALA A 579 22.17 -31.71 -15.54
N ASP A 580 21.87 -31.53 -16.83
CA ASP A 580 22.87 -31.33 -17.88
C ASP A 580 23.67 -30.04 -17.66
N PHE A 581 23.00 -28.97 -17.22
CA PHE A 581 23.66 -27.70 -16.94
C PHE A 581 24.50 -27.74 -15.65
N ALA A 582 24.02 -28.43 -14.62
CA ALA A 582 24.80 -28.66 -13.39
C ALA A 582 26.08 -29.44 -13.69
N ALA A 583 25.98 -30.50 -14.51
CA ALA A 583 27.14 -31.26 -14.99
C ALA A 583 28.10 -30.38 -15.81
N TYR A 584 27.57 -29.54 -16.71
CA TYR A 584 28.36 -28.59 -17.50
C TYR A 584 29.12 -27.57 -16.63
N LYS A 585 28.51 -27.06 -15.56
CA LYS A 585 29.14 -26.13 -14.61
C LYS A 585 29.98 -26.83 -13.53
N GLY A 586 30.02 -28.17 -13.50
CA GLY A 586 30.75 -28.93 -12.49
C GLY A 586 30.17 -28.78 -11.07
N VAL A 587 28.87 -28.50 -10.94
CA VAL A 587 28.20 -28.31 -9.65
C VAL A 587 27.77 -29.68 -9.11
N ALA A 588 28.30 -30.05 -7.95
CA ALA A 588 27.87 -31.26 -7.24
C ALA A 588 26.54 -31.01 -6.52
N SER A 589 25.63 -31.99 -6.60
CA SER A 589 24.38 -31.95 -5.84
C SER A 589 24.67 -32.07 -4.34
N LYS A 590 24.06 -31.18 -3.56
CA LYS A 590 23.99 -31.17 -2.10
C LYS A 590 22.70 -31.80 -1.58
N GLY A 591 21.85 -32.33 -2.46
CA GLY A 591 20.55 -32.92 -2.10
C GLY A 591 19.47 -31.87 -1.82
N SER A 592 18.38 -32.31 -1.20
CA SER A 592 17.28 -31.42 -0.80
C SER A 592 17.69 -30.51 0.36
N GLN A 593 17.01 -29.36 0.47
CA GLN A 593 17.22 -28.39 1.54
C GLN A 593 15.90 -28.06 2.23
N SER A 594 15.96 -27.63 3.50
CA SER A 594 14.77 -27.17 4.20
C SER A 594 14.25 -25.85 3.62
N ALA A 595 12.96 -25.56 3.81
CA ALA A 595 12.36 -24.31 3.33
C ALA A 595 13.07 -23.08 3.93
N GLU A 596 13.48 -23.15 5.20
CA GLU A 596 14.19 -22.08 5.90
C GLU A 596 15.58 -21.85 5.29
N ALA A 597 16.30 -22.92 4.94
CA ALA A 597 17.61 -22.83 4.29
C ALA A 597 17.49 -22.22 2.89
N ILE A 598 16.47 -22.62 2.11
CA ILE A 598 16.17 -22.05 0.80
C ILE A 598 15.85 -20.54 0.93
N VAL A 599 14.97 -20.16 1.87
CA VAL A 599 14.62 -18.75 2.12
C VAL A 599 15.86 -17.94 2.49
N ALA A 600 16.72 -18.46 3.38
CA ALA A 600 17.96 -17.79 3.76
C ALA A 600 18.92 -17.62 2.56
N ARG A 601 19.15 -18.69 1.77
CA ARG A 601 19.98 -18.67 0.54
C ARG A 601 19.50 -17.62 -0.46
N LEU A 602 18.19 -17.45 -0.59
CA LEU A 602 17.61 -16.51 -1.54
C LEU A 602 17.57 -15.08 -1.02
N LEU A 603 17.37 -14.86 0.29
CA LEU A 603 17.07 -13.52 0.83
C LEU A 603 18.23 -12.85 1.58
N TYR A 604 19.20 -13.59 2.14
CA TYR A 604 20.38 -12.94 2.75
C TYR A 604 21.17 -12.09 1.73
N PRO A 605 21.36 -12.53 0.48
CA PRO A 605 22.04 -11.71 -0.53
C PRO A 605 21.24 -10.46 -0.93
N VAL A 606 19.91 -10.47 -0.79
CA VAL A 606 19.06 -9.28 -0.98
C VAL A 606 19.35 -8.25 0.11
N VAL A 607 19.44 -8.66 1.37
CA VAL A 607 19.83 -7.78 2.50
C VAL A 607 21.23 -7.20 2.25
N ASN A 608 22.16 -8.03 1.80
CA ASN A 608 23.53 -7.61 1.52
C ASN A 608 23.57 -6.51 0.44
N GLU A 609 22.80 -6.68 -0.63
CA GLU A 609 22.73 -5.69 -1.70
C GLU A 609 21.99 -4.42 -1.25
N GLY A 610 20.96 -4.55 -0.39
CA GLY A 610 20.33 -3.41 0.26
C GLY A 610 21.32 -2.58 1.09
N ALA A 611 22.21 -3.23 1.84
CA ALA A 611 23.26 -2.53 2.59
C ALA A 611 24.23 -1.76 1.67
N LYS A 612 24.64 -2.34 0.54
CA LYS A 612 25.48 -1.64 -0.45
C LYS A 612 24.78 -0.43 -1.07
N VAL A 613 23.50 -0.58 -1.42
CA VAL A 613 22.68 0.50 -1.96
C VAL A 613 22.58 1.68 -0.97
N LEU A 614 22.61 1.42 0.33
CA LEU A 614 22.69 2.46 1.37
C LEU A 614 24.10 3.08 1.46
N GLU A 615 25.15 2.26 1.46
CA GLU A 615 26.56 2.72 1.51
C GLU A 615 26.89 3.66 0.35
N GLU A 616 26.39 3.34 -0.84
CA GLU A 616 26.60 4.11 -2.06
C GLU A 616 25.70 5.35 -2.16
N GLY A 617 24.71 5.47 -1.26
CA GLY A 617 23.73 6.56 -1.26
C GLY A 617 22.73 6.50 -2.41
N VAL A 618 22.56 5.33 -3.04
CA VAL A 618 21.53 5.10 -4.07
C VAL A 618 20.14 5.20 -3.46
N ALA A 619 19.94 4.55 -2.29
CA ALA A 619 18.78 4.80 -1.43
C ALA A 619 19.14 5.80 -0.33
N ILE A 620 18.18 6.67 0.03
CA ILE A 620 18.38 7.66 1.10
C ILE A 620 18.41 6.99 2.49
N ARG A 621 17.59 5.94 2.68
CA ARG A 621 17.40 5.25 3.97
C ARG A 621 16.89 3.83 3.78
N ALA A 622 17.03 3.00 4.81
CA ALA A 622 16.61 1.60 4.79
C ALA A 622 15.11 1.41 4.50
N SER A 623 14.26 2.31 5.02
CA SER A 623 12.81 2.26 4.77
C SER A 623 12.42 2.47 3.31
N ASP A 624 13.23 3.19 2.54
CA ASP A 624 12.98 3.41 1.12
C ASP A 624 13.21 2.11 0.33
N ILE A 625 14.21 1.32 0.72
CA ILE A 625 14.44 -0.04 0.20
C ILE A 625 13.28 -0.96 0.55
N ASP A 626 12.84 -0.93 1.80
CA ASP A 626 11.74 -1.78 2.26
C ASP A 626 10.45 -1.50 1.50
N VAL A 627 10.06 -0.22 1.36
CA VAL A 627 8.89 0.19 0.59
C VAL A 627 9.02 -0.21 -0.88
N ALA A 628 10.20 -0.01 -1.48
CA ALA A 628 10.46 -0.38 -2.86
C ALA A 628 10.31 -1.90 -3.09
N CYS A 629 10.85 -2.74 -2.20
CA CYS A 629 10.73 -4.20 -2.33
C CYS A 629 9.29 -4.69 -2.05
N ILE A 630 8.58 -4.10 -1.09
CA ILE A 630 7.18 -4.44 -0.80
C ILE A 630 6.30 -4.11 -2.01
N LEU A 631 6.39 -2.88 -2.53
CA LEU A 631 5.49 -2.41 -3.58
C LEU A 631 5.91 -2.79 -5.00
N GLY A 632 7.21 -3.01 -5.25
CA GLY A 632 7.74 -3.38 -6.56
C GLY A 632 7.85 -4.90 -6.77
N TYR A 633 8.13 -5.66 -5.71
CA TYR A 633 8.43 -7.10 -5.79
C TYR A 633 7.52 -7.98 -4.91
N ASN A 634 6.47 -7.39 -4.32
CA ASN A 634 5.54 -8.08 -3.43
C ASN A 634 6.27 -8.77 -2.26
N TRP A 635 7.29 -8.11 -1.69
CA TRP A 635 7.84 -8.55 -0.43
C TRP A 635 6.71 -8.62 0.62
N PRO A 636 6.58 -9.71 1.40
CA PRO A 636 5.45 -9.88 2.32
C PRO A 636 5.42 -8.76 3.37
N VAL A 637 4.41 -7.88 3.31
CA VAL A 637 4.36 -6.67 4.16
C VAL A 637 4.37 -6.98 5.66
N TYR A 638 3.83 -8.12 6.08
CA TYR A 638 3.88 -8.63 7.46
C TYR A 638 5.28 -9.06 7.91
N THR A 639 6.30 -8.93 7.04
CA THR A 639 7.72 -9.11 7.38
C THR A 639 8.53 -7.81 7.22
N GLY A 640 7.89 -6.69 6.86
CA GLY A 640 8.43 -5.32 6.97
C GLY A 640 9.33 -4.85 5.83
N GLY A 641 9.82 -5.75 4.98
CA GLY A 641 10.81 -5.44 3.94
C GLY A 641 12.16 -6.09 4.26
N PRO A 642 13.10 -6.19 3.29
CA PRO A 642 14.38 -6.86 3.49
C PRO A 642 15.22 -6.29 4.66
N MET A 643 15.24 -4.98 4.87
CA MET A 643 16.07 -4.34 5.90
C MET A 643 15.45 -4.54 7.28
N PHE A 644 14.13 -4.36 7.42
CA PHE A 644 13.42 -4.70 8.66
C PHE A 644 13.53 -6.19 8.97
N TRP A 645 13.37 -7.05 7.96
CA TRP A 645 13.48 -8.48 8.11
C TRP A 645 14.88 -8.93 8.57
N ALA A 646 15.94 -8.29 8.06
CA ALA A 646 17.29 -8.55 8.53
C ALA A 646 17.43 -8.27 10.03
N ASP A 647 16.83 -7.18 10.51
CA ASP A 647 16.83 -6.84 11.93
C ASP A 647 16.07 -7.88 12.77
N THR A 648 14.98 -8.48 12.26
CA THR A 648 14.23 -9.53 12.99
C THR A 648 14.93 -10.88 12.97
N VAL A 649 15.64 -11.22 11.89
CA VAL A 649 16.50 -12.42 11.80
C VAL A 649 17.73 -12.29 12.70
N GLY A 650 18.27 -11.07 12.82
CA GLY A 650 19.52 -10.75 13.49
C GLY A 650 20.68 -10.62 12.50
N LEU A 651 21.29 -9.44 12.43
CA LEU A 651 22.36 -9.13 11.48
C LEU A 651 23.58 -10.07 11.57
N PRO A 652 24.05 -10.52 12.77
CA PRO A 652 25.14 -11.49 12.84
C PRO A 652 24.83 -12.80 12.12
N LYS A 653 23.58 -13.28 12.20
CA LYS A 653 23.14 -14.51 11.51
C LYS A 653 23.12 -14.33 10.00
N VAL A 654 22.70 -13.15 9.51
CA VAL A 654 22.76 -12.82 8.08
C VAL A 654 24.21 -12.80 7.59
N VAL A 655 25.11 -12.17 8.34
CA VAL A 655 26.55 -12.11 8.02
C VAL A 655 27.18 -13.51 7.98
N GLU A 656 26.89 -14.36 8.95
CA GLU A 656 27.36 -15.75 8.98
C GLU A 656 26.85 -16.54 7.77
N GLY A 657 25.55 -16.42 7.47
CA GLY A 657 24.96 -17.08 6.31
C GLY A 657 25.56 -16.62 4.98
N LEU A 658 25.85 -15.32 4.82
CA LEU A 658 26.53 -14.79 3.63
C LEU A 658 27.94 -15.37 3.48
N LYS A 659 28.71 -15.41 4.57
CA LYS A 659 30.05 -16.01 4.57
C LYS A 659 30.02 -17.50 4.23
N ALA A 660 29.06 -18.24 4.77
CA ALA A 660 28.85 -19.65 4.44
C ALA A 660 28.50 -19.88 2.96
N MET A 661 27.91 -18.87 2.31
CA MET A 661 27.63 -18.86 0.86
C MET A 661 28.82 -18.39 0.01
N GLY A 662 29.95 -18.00 0.63
CA GLY A 662 31.09 -17.40 -0.07
C GLY A 662 30.83 -15.96 -0.55
N ILE A 663 29.83 -15.28 0.01
CA ILE A 663 29.46 -13.91 -0.34
C ILE A 663 30.06 -12.96 0.70
N GLU A 664 30.88 -12.01 0.26
CA GLU A 664 31.44 -10.99 1.14
C GLU A 664 30.31 -10.08 1.67
N PRO A 665 30.16 -9.95 3.00
CA PRO A 665 29.21 -9.02 3.59
C PRO A 665 29.55 -7.57 3.26
N ALA A 666 28.54 -6.77 2.96
CA ALA A 666 28.65 -5.33 2.79
C ALA A 666 29.19 -4.69 4.07
N LYS A 667 29.96 -3.61 3.92
CA LYS A 667 30.70 -2.99 5.03
C LYS A 667 29.75 -2.52 6.13
N LEU A 668 28.68 -1.82 5.78
CA LEU A 668 27.64 -1.33 6.67
C LEU A 668 26.92 -2.47 7.39
N LEU A 669 26.65 -3.57 6.70
CA LEU A 669 26.04 -4.75 7.30
C LEU A 669 26.97 -5.35 8.36
N ALA A 670 28.25 -5.54 8.02
CA ALA A 670 29.24 -6.08 8.94
C ALA A 670 29.48 -5.17 10.16
N GLU A 671 29.58 -3.86 9.94
CA GLU A 671 29.75 -2.85 11.00
C GLU A 671 28.55 -2.85 11.97
N LYS A 672 27.32 -2.79 11.44
CA LYS A 672 26.11 -2.85 12.27
C LYS A 672 25.99 -4.17 13.03
N ALA A 673 26.31 -5.29 12.39
CA ALA A 673 26.31 -6.59 13.04
C ALA A 673 27.32 -6.65 14.20
N ALA A 674 28.53 -6.10 14.01
CA ALA A 674 29.57 -6.08 15.03
C ALA A 674 29.24 -5.12 16.19
N SER A 675 28.56 -4.00 15.92
CA SER A 675 28.21 -3.00 16.94
C SER A 675 26.89 -3.29 17.67
N GLY A 676 26.19 -4.38 17.34
CA GLY A 676 24.84 -4.65 17.83
C GLY A 676 23.77 -3.66 17.34
N GLY A 677 24.03 -2.98 16.22
CA GLY A 677 23.12 -2.01 15.62
C GLY A 677 22.03 -2.66 14.75
N SER A 678 21.17 -1.81 14.20
CA SER A 678 20.06 -2.19 13.32
C SER A 678 19.97 -1.26 12.10
N PHE A 679 19.25 -1.69 11.06
CA PHE A 679 18.93 -0.84 9.91
C PHE A 679 17.72 0.06 10.18
N THR A 680 16.70 -0.48 10.86
CA THR A 680 15.35 0.12 10.93
C THR A 680 14.93 0.52 12.33
N ARG A 681 15.61 0.00 13.36
CA ARG A 681 15.43 0.41 14.76
C ARG A 681 16.49 1.45 15.12
N GLY A 682 16.06 2.54 15.77
CA GLY A 682 16.92 3.63 16.26
C GLY A 682 17.33 3.42 17.71
#